data_AF-A0A2R6J374-F1
#
_entry.id   AF-A0A2R6J374-F1
#
_cell.length_a   1.000
_cell.length_b   1.000
_cell.length_c   1.000
_cell.angle_alpha   90.00
_cell.angle_beta   90.00
_cell.angle_gamma   90.00
#
_symmetry.space_group_name_H-M   'P 1'
#
loop_
_entity.id
_entity.type
_entity.pdbx_description
1 polymer ?
#
loop_
_entity_poly.entity_id
_entity_poly.type
_entity_poly.pdbx_seq_one_letter_code
_entity_poly.pdbx_strand_id
1 'polypeptide(L)'
;RALADVEHVVVDEVHELAASKRGAQLAVGLEHLVEHAGPFQRIGLSATVGDPDEVARFLTAGRGCDVFEVDVGSGVDVRVVEPQVTPEDERLAGELMTDARVASHVRFIDELVAEHESVLVFVNTRQTAEGLGSRLKEYGTDIGIHHGSLSKGARIEVEDRFKAGELDGLLCTSSMELGIDVGRIDHVVQYQSPRQVSRLLQRVGRAGHRRNLVSSGTVVTTRPDDTFEALVIARRAEEGRVEPAGIHHGSLDTVANQTPGLLMGFGELPARRAYEVVTRAYPFADLAEAEFKSVVRELSNNHVLWLDEEADRLEKSRGTWKYFYNNLSMIPDEANYEVRDVASGRTVGTLAERFVVNFAEPGETFIQGGEMWRITQVEEQEEQVQVTPVEDPAGEVPAWTGSEIPVPYPVAQDVGRLRRDAAGRFDAGGSRAEVARWLAEAYPTDEHTAGEALSQIEDHEGPVPDHETVVVEYFGRDVVVNAPLGHRANETVGRFLSSMLGQRTGSSVGMEIDPYRVELEVPRGIRGGDVVSLLEETDPGHLAPILELSLKNADSLKFKLAQVAAKFGSLKRWRGSGGRSFGRDRLLEPLKDTPVYDEAVRETFHEDLDVDRAASFLEAIQAGQVAVETHTERTAIGLGGRSSGRELLSPENADASVIDTVRERIKGDRVLLACLHCGEWDRTQKVERVPDQPECPECGSTQVAALNPWAEEVLKAVRANEKDAEQEKMTERAYRSASLVQSHGKRAVIALAARGVGPHNAAQVINKWREDEDDFYRDILEKERQYARTKSFWD
;
A
#
# COMPACT_ATOMS: atom_id res chain seq x y z
N ARG A 1 -28.61 -35.27 4.41
CA ARG A 1 -29.74 -35.62 3.52
C ARG A 1 -30.00 -34.57 2.46
N ALA A 2 -30.04 -33.25 2.77
CA ALA A 2 -30.30 -32.23 1.76
C ALA A 2 -29.28 -32.19 0.60
N LEU A 3 -28.05 -32.66 0.82
CA LEU A 3 -26.97 -32.69 -0.19
C LEU A 3 -26.71 -34.09 -0.79
N ALA A 4 -27.56 -35.10 -0.51
CA ALA A 4 -27.30 -36.47 -0.94
C ALA A 4 -27.53 -36.69 -2.44
N ASP A 5 -28.34 -35.85 -3.09
CA ASP A 5 -28.71 -35.96 -4.50
C ASP A 5 -27.93 -34.93 -5.37
N VAL A 6 -26.78 -34.43 -4.90
CA VAL A 6 -25.95 -33.49 -5.65
C VAL A 6 -25.26 -34.21 -6.80
N GLU A 7 -25.54 -33.79 -8.03
CA GLU A 7 -24.91 -34.33 -9.25
C GLU A 7 -23.80 -33.43 -9.81
N HIS A 8 -23.84 -32.13 -9.51
CA HIS A 8 -22.93 -31.12 -10.06
C HIS A 8 -22.55 -30.09 -8.99
N VAL A 9 -21.27 -29.69 -8.98
CA VAL A 9 -20.75 -28.60 -8.16
C VAL A 9 -19.99 -27.63 -9.04
N VAL A 10 -20.42 -26.37 -9.04
CA VAL A 10 -19.76 -25.27 -9.74
C VAL A 10 -18.95 -24.46 -8.73
N VAL A 11 -17.66 -24.31 -9.00
CA VAL A 11 -16.74 -23.47 -8.24
C VAL A 11 -16.36 -22.30 -9.12
N ASP A 12 -16.99 -21.16 -8.85
CA ASP A 12 -16.67 -19.91 -9.52
C ASP A 12 -15.38 -19.31 -8.94
N GLU A 13 -14.61 -18.61 -9.77
CA GLU A 13 -13.30 -18.01 -9.43
C GLU A 13 -12.35 -18.98 -8.71
N VAL A 14 -12.18 -20.19 -9.26
CA VAL A 14 -11.44 -21.28 -8.60
C VAL A 14 -9.97 -20.92 -8.30
N HIS A 15 -9.37 -19.99 -9.04
CA HIS A 15 -7.98 -19.54 -8.84
C HIS A 15 -7.77 -18.76 -7.55
N GLU A 16 -8.72 -17.90 -7.18
CA GLU A 16 -8.69 -17.16 -5.91
C GLU A 16 -8.78 -18.09 -4.70
N LEU A 17 -9.53 -19.18 -4.86
CA LEU A 17 -9.67 -20.19 -3.82
C LEU A 17 -8.40 -21.04 -3.74
N ALA A 18 -7.89 -21.52 -4.88
CA ALA A 18 -6.69 -22.35 -4.96
C ALA A 18 -5.50 -21.72 -4.23
N ALA A 19 -5.32 -20.41 -4.39
CA ALA A 19 -4.28 -19.60 -3.76
C ALA A 19 -4.46 -19.33 -2.26
N SER A 20 -5.44 -19.94 -1.59
CA SER A 20 -5.76 -19.63 -0.19
C SER A 20 -6.11 -20.88 0.65
N LYS A 21 -5.98 -20.76 1.98
CA LYS A 21 -6.46 -21.79 2.93
C LYS A 21 -7.97 -22.06 2.79
N ARG A 22 -8.76 -21.13 2.23
CA ARG A 22 -10.18 -21.37 1.90
C ARG A 22 -10.32 -22.42 0.81
N GLY A 23 -9.45 -22.42 -0.19
CA GLY A 23 -9.41 -23.47 -1.20
C GLY A 23 -8.99 -24.82 -0.62
N ALA A 24 -7.98 -24.84 0.26
CA ALA A 24 -7.60 -26.08 0.95
C ALA A 24 -8.78 -26.66 1.75
N GLN A 25 -9.52 -25.81 2.48
CA GLN A 25 -10.77 -26.19 3.15
C GLN A 25 -11.83 -26.71 2.16
N LEU A 26 -12.08 -26.00 1.06
CA LEU A 26 -13.04 -26.40 0.03
C LEU A 26 -12.68 -27.76 -0.56
N ALA A 27 -11.41 -28.01 -0.87
CA ALA A 27 -10.94 -29.25 -1.46
C ALA A 27 -11.30 -30.46 -0.58
N VAL A 28 -11.07 -30.37 0.74
CA VAL A 28 -11.49 -31.41 1.70
C VAL A 28 -13.01 -31.48 1.80
N GLY A 29 -13.70 -30.33 1.78
CA GLY A 29 -15.16 -30.25 1.78
C GLY A 29 -15.80 -30.98 0.58
N LEU A 30 -15.20 -30.89 -0.61
CA LEU A 30 -15.64 -31.61 -1.80
C LEU A 30 -15.44 -33.12 -1.64
N GLU A 31 -14.32 -33.59 -1.08
CA GLU A 31 -14.12 -35.01 -0.77
C GLU A 31 -15.06 -35.51 0.32
N HIS A 32 -15.41 -34.66 1.30
CA HIS A 32 -16.42 -34.97 2.29
C HIS A 32 -17.82 -35.07 1.66
N LEU A 33 -18.17 -34.18 0.72
CA LEU A 33 -19.44 -34.26 0.00
C LEU A 33 -19.55 -35.56 -0.81
N VAL A 34 -18.46 -36.04 -1.40
CA VAL A 34 -18.43 -37.33 -2.12
C VAL A 34 -18.84 -38.49 -1.20
N GLU A 35 -18.51 -38.44 0.09
CA GLU A 35 -18.91 -39.47 1.05
C GLU A 35 -20.43 -39.53 1.28
N HIS A 36 -21.13 -38.41 1.07
CA HIS A 36 -22.58 -38.30 1.30
C HIS A 36 -23.42 -38.37 0.03
N ALA A 37 -22.92 -37.82 -1.08
CA ALA A 37 -23.61 -37.72 -2.36
C ALA A 37 -23.16 -38.77 -3.39
N GLY A 38 -22.03 -39.44 -3.15
CA GLY A 38 -21.33 -40.20 -4.18
C GLY A 38 -20.56 -39.28 -5.14
N PRO A 39 -20.01 -39.82 -6.25
CA PRO A 39 -19.31 -39.03 -7.25
C PRO A 39 -20.25 -38.04 -7.96
N PHE A 40 -19.78 -36.80 -8.14
CA PHE A 40 -20.49 -35.72 -8.83
C PHE A 40 -19.53 -34.99 -9.79
N GLN A 41 -20.09 -34.30 -10.80
CA GLN A 41 -19.31 -33.50 -11.72
C GLN A 41 -18.83 -32.20 -11.03
N ARG A 42 -17.55 -31.86 -11.22
CA ARG A 42 -16.96 -30.59 -10.76
C ARG A 42 -16.73 -29.69 -11.95
N ILE A 43 -17.15 -28.43 -11.84
CA ILE A 43 -17.00 -27.41 -12.88
C ILE A 43 -16.31 -26.22 -12.24
N GLY A 44 -15.15 -25.83 -12.76
CA GLY A 44 -14.41 -24.65 -12.32
C GLY A 44 -14.54 -23.53 -13.33
N LEU A 45 -14.76 -22.30 -12.86
CA LEU A 45 -14.69 -21.10 -13.68
C LEU A 45 -13.53 -20.24 -13.18
N SER A 46 -12.75 -19.68 -14.10
CA SER A 46 -11.64 -18.79 -13.79
C SER A 46 -11.36 -17.89 -14.99
N ALA A 47 -10.96 -16.65 -14.73
CA ALA A 47 -10.56 -15.72 -15.77
C ALA A 47 -9.23 -16.11 -16.42
N THR A 48 -8.15 -16.17 -15.63
CA THR A 48 -6.80 -16.51 -16.11
C THR A 48 -5.98 -17.15 -15.00
N VAL A 49 -5.29 -18.24 -15.32
CA VAL A 49 -4.42 -19.00 -14.40
C VAL A 49 -3.11 -19.33 -15.08
N GLY A 50 -2.00 -19.19 -14.35
CA GLY A 50 -0.68 -19.52 -14.90
C GLY A 50 -0.45 -21.02 -15.10
N ASP A 51 -1.10 -21.86 -14.28
CA ASP A 51 -1.08 -23.32 -14.41
C ASP A 51 -2.51 -23.90 -14.34
N PRO A 52 -3.21 -23.95 -15.49
CA PRO A 52 -4.55 -24.54 -15.59
C PRO A 52 -4.60 -26.00 -15.13
N ASP A 53 -3.54 -26.77 -15.38
CA ASP A 53 -3.45 -28.19 -15.03
C ASP A 53 -3.35 -28.39 -13.52
N GLU A 54 -2.60 -27.53 -12.84
CA GLU A 54 -2.52 -27.51 -11.37
C GLU A 54 -3.87 -27.13 -10.73
N VAL A 55 -4.54 -26.11 -11.25
CA VAL A 55 -5.89 -25.72 -10.77
C VAL A 55 -6.93 -26.82 -11.06
N ALA A 56 -6.83 -27.49 -12.20
CA ALA A 56 -7.65 -28.64 -12.54
C ALA A 56 -7.41 -29.81 -11.58
N ARG A 57 -6.14 -30.09 -11.22
CA ARG A 57 -5.78 -31.09 -10.21
C ARG A 57 -6.31 -30.72 -8.83
N PHE A 58 -6.21 -29.45 -8.44
CA PHE A 58 -6.82 -28.90 -7.23
C PHE A 58 -8.33 -29.17 -7.16
N LEU A 59 -9.05 -28.82 -8.23
CA LEU A 59 -10.51 -28.97 -8.28
C LEU A 59 -10.94 -30.44 -8.28
N THR A 60 -10.27 -31.29 -9.06
CA THR A 60 -10.74 -32.67 -9.33
C THR A 60 -10.06 -33.73 -8.47
N ALA A 61 -9.08 -33.34 -7.65
CA ALA A 61 -8.16 -34.24 -6.96
C ALA A 61 -7.45 -35.23 -7.90
N GLY A 62 -6.97 -34.74 -9.04
CA GLY A 62 -6.20 -35.53 -10.01
C GLY A 62 -6.99 -36.62 -10.75
N ARG A 63 -8.33 -36.64 -10.66
CA ARG A 63 -9.19 -37.63 -11.35
C ARG A 63 -9.45 -37.33 -12.83
N GLY A 64 -8.70 -36.40 -13.41
CA GLY A 64 -8.86 -35.91 -14.78
C GLY A 64 -9.84 -34.75 -14.86
N CYS A 65 -9.56 -33.82 -15.77
CA CYS A 65 -10.35 -32.61 -16.02
C CYS A 65 -10.16 -32.21 -17.48
N ASP A 66 -11.25 -31.93 -18.19
CA ASP A 66 -11.16 -31.29 -19.49
C ASP A 66 -11.01 -29.78 -19.28
N VAL A 67 -9.82 -29.25 -19.62
CA VAL A 67 -9.53 -27.81 -19.52
C VAL A 67 -9.94 -27.14 -20.83
N PHE A 68 -10.85 -26.17 -20.73
CA PHE A 68 -11.29 -25.36 -21.87
C PHE A 68 -10.75 -23.94 -21.71
N GLU A 69 -9.67 -23.64 -22.42
CA GLU A 69 -9.12 -22.29 -22.49
C GLU A 69 -9.75 -21.51 -23.63
N VAL A 70 -10.23 -20.31 -23.32
CA VAL A 70 -10.60 -19.31 -24.31
C VAL A 70 -9.46 -18.32 -24.34
N ASP A 71 -8.82 -18.14 -25.49
CA ASP A 71 -7.71 -17.20 -25.65
C ASP A 71 -8.20 -15.77 -25.42
N VAL A 72 -7.91 -15.23 -24.23
CA VAL A 72 -8.22 -13.84 -23.85
C VAL A 72 -7.07 -12.90 -24.22
N GLY A 73 -5.86 -13.42 -24.46
CA GLY A 73 -4.66 -12.61 -24.72
C GLY A 73 -4.78 -11.75 -25.99
N SER A 74 -5.53 -12.24 -26.98
CA SER A 74 -5.86 -11.48 -28.20
C SER A 74 -6.91 -10.36 -28.02
N GLY A 75 -7.46 -10.20 -26.82
CA GLY A 75 -8.56 -9.28 -26.51
C GLY A 75 -8.22 -8.16 -25.55
N VAL A 76 -6.95 -7.94 -25.18
CA VAL A 76 -6.52 -6.92 -24.23
C VAL A 76 -5.58 -5.91 -24.92
N ASP A 77 -5.92 -4.61 -24.87
CA ASP A 77 -5.06 -3.49 -25.32
C ASP A 77 -4.67 -2.68 -24.08
N VAL A 78 -3.44 -2.89 -23.60
CA VAL A 78 -2.91 -2.18 -22.43
C VAL A 78 -1.78 -1.28 -22.87
N ARG A 79 -1.82 -0.01 -22.49
CA ARG A 79 -0.72 0.93 -22.69
C ARG A 79 -0.10 1.35 -21.37
N VAL A 80 1.22 1.47 -21.32
CA VAL A 80 1.95 1.98 -20.16
C VAL A 80 2.43 3.39 -20.47
N VAL A 81 2.06 4.34 -19.61
CA VAL A 81 2.29 5.77 -19.82
C VAL A 81 2.82 6.42 -18.54
N GLU A 82 3.92 7.15 -18.66
CA GLU A 82 4.34 8.16 -17.69
C GLU A 82 3.94 9.53 -18.25
N PRO A 83 2.94 10.22 -17.64
CA PRO A 83 2.43 11.47 -18.19
C PRO A 83 3.51 12.55 -18.28
N GLN A 84 3.61 13.19 -19.45
CA GLN A 84 4.55 14.28 -19.65
C GLN A 84 4.14 15.50 -18.80
N VAL A 85 5.08 15.99 -18.00
CA VAL A 85 4.91 17.26 -17.26
C VAL A 85 4.96 18.43 -18.24
N THR A 86 3.92 19.24 -18.23
CA THR A 86 3.77 20.44 -19.05
C THR A 86 3.82 21.72 -18.19
N PRO A 87 4.03 22.91 -18.79
CA PRO A 87 3.96 24.16 -18.04
C PRO A 87 2.59 24.44 -17.38
N GLU A 88 1.51 23.83 -17.87
CA GLU A 88 0.21 23.91 -17.21
C GLU A 88 0.21 23.16 -15.88
N ASP A 89 0.93 22.04 -15.81
CA ASP A 89 1.01 21.20 -14.61
C ASP A 89 1.78 21.90 -13.48
N GLU A 90 2.75 22.77 -13.79
CA GLU A 90 3.43 23.60 -12.78
C GLU A 90 2.47 24.60 -12.10
N ARG A 91 1.56 25.19 -12.87
CA ARG A 91 0.52 26.06 -12.31
C ARG A 91 -0.48 25.25 -11.49
N LEU A 92 -0.91 24.11 -12.05
CA LEU A 92 -1.87 23.23 -11.42
C LEU A 92 -1.34 22.65 -10.10
N ALA A 93 -0.05 22.33 -10.03
CA ALA A 93 0.65 21.90 -8.82
C ALA A 93 0.45 22.88 -7.66
N GLY A 94 0.52 24.20 -7.93
CA GLY A 94 0.24 25.23 -6.92
C GLY A 94 -1.23 25.32 -6.50
N GLU A 95 -2.16 25.03 -7.42
CA GLU A 95 -3.61 25.01 -7.13
C GLU A 95 -3.99 23.76 -6.31
N LEU A 96 -3.47 22.59 -6.71
CA LEU A 96 -3.68 21.29 -6.06
C LEU A 96 -2.71 21.02 -4.89
N MET A 97 -1.85 21.97 -4.51
CA MET A 97 -0.91 21.81 -3.39
C MET A 97 -0.07 20.52 -3.47
N THR A 98 0.43 20.21 -4.66
CA THR A 98 1.21 18.99 -4.97
C THR A 98 2.37 19.34 -5.90
N ASP A 99 3.18 18.37 -6.32
CA ASP A 99 4.24 18.59 -7.31
C ASP A 99 3.71 18.48 -8.75
N ALA A 100 4.48 19.00 -9.71
CA ALA A 100 4.09 19.05 -11.11
C ALA A 100 3.88 17.66 -11.75
N ARG A 101 4.56 16.62 -11.24
CA ARG A 101 4.40 15.24 -11.73
C ARG A 101 3.04 14.70 -11.29
N VAL A 102 2.68 14.80 -10.02
CA VAL A 102 1.34 14.41 -9.54
C VAL A 102 0.23 15.22 -10.22
N ALA A 103 0.44 16.53 -10.42
CA ALA A 103 -0.51 17.37 -11.16
C ALA A 103 -0.72 16.87 -12.60
N SER A 104 0.34 16.47 -13.29
CA SER A 104 0.24 15.89 -14.64
C SER A 104 -0.53 14.57 -14.66
N HIS A 105 -0.41 13.75 -13.60
CA HIS A 105 -1.16 12.51 -13.49
C HIS A 105 -2.65 12.76 -13.27
N VAL A 106 -3.00 13.73 -12.42
CA VAL A 106 -4.38 14.14 -12.17
C VAL A 106 -5.03 14.61 -13.48
N ARG A 107 -4.35 15.51 -14.22
CA ARG A 107 -4.81 15.97 -15.53
C ARG A 107 -4.98 14.81 -16.52
N PHE A 108 -3.99 13.93 -16.63
CA PHE A 108 -4.04 12.81 -17.57
C PHE A 108 -5.17 11.82 -17.24
N ILE A 109 -5.42 11.54 -15.97
CA ILE A 109 -6.53 10.69 -15.55
C ILE A 109 -7.87 11.36 -15.83
N ASP A 110 -7.98 12.67 -15.58
CA ASP A 110 -9.18 13.44 -15.92
C ASP A 110 -9.47 13.40 -17.44
N GLU A 111 -8.45 13.58 -18.27
CA GLU A 111 -8.55 13.44 -19.73
C GLU A 111 -9.08 12.06 -20.11
N LEU A 112 -8.55 10.98 -19.52
CA LEU A 112 -9.04 9.62 -19.75
C LEU A 112 -10.49 9.41 -19.29
N VAL A 113 -10.88 9.99 -18.15
CA VAL A 113 -12.27 9.94 -17.66
C VAL A 113 -13.20 10.68 -18.61
N ALA A 114 -12.80 11.85 -19.11
CA ALA A 114 -13.60 12.64 -20.05
C ALA A 114 -13.70 12.02 -21.46
N GLU A 115 -12.72 11.22 -21.87
CA GLU A 115 -12.72 10.54 -23.18
C GLU A 115 -13.64 9.32 -23.25
N HIS A 116 -14.09 8.77 -22.12
CA HIS A 116 -14.83 7.52 -22.04
C HIS A 116 -16.17 7.69 -21.28
N GLU A 117 -17.16 6.82 -21.54
CA GLU A 117 -18.45 6.89 -20.84
C GLU A 117 -18.40 6.32 -19.41
N SER A 118 -17.43 5.45 -19.12
CA SER A 118 -17.29 4.81 -17.81
C SER A 118 -15.88 4.27 -17.62
N VAL A 119 -15.19 4.80 -16.60
CA VAL A 119 -13.78 4.49 -16.30
C VAL A 119 -13.63 3.95 -14.88
N LEU A 120 -12.95 2.81 -14.74
CA LEU A 120 -12.45 2.36 -13.43
C LEU A 120 -11.00 2.77 -13.25
N VAL A 121 -10.69 3.48 -12.17
CA VAL A 121 -9.32 3.86 -11.80
C VAL A 121 -8.86 3.01 -10.61
N PHE A 122 -8.03 2.00 -10.85
CA PHE A 122 -7.46 1.16 -9.80
C PHE A 122 -6.20 1.79 -9.20
N VAL A 123 -6.10 1.71 -7.87
CA VAL A 123 -4.90 2.04 -7.10
C VAL A 123 -4.51 0.88 -6.19
N ASN A 124 -3.23 0.78 -5.85
CA ASN A 124 -2.72 -0.34 -5.05
C ASN A 124 -3.00 -0.18 -3.54
N THR A 125 -3.08 1.05 -3.04
CA THR A 125 -3.28 1.31 -1.60
C THR A 125 -4.47 2.21 -1.34
N ARG A 126 -5.01 2.12 -0.11
CA ARG A 126 -6.09 3.03 0.35
C ARG A 126 -5.59 4.47 0.49
N GLN A 127 -4.33 4.65 0.86
CA GLN A 127 -3.73 5.99 0.97
C GLN A 127 -3.64 6.66 -0.40
N THR A 128 -3.21 5.91 -1.42
CA THR A 128 -3.23 6.37 -2.81
C THR A 128 -4.64 6.71 -3.27
N ALA A 129 -5.64 5.91 -2.88
CA ALA A 129 -7.04 6.16 -3.23
C ALA A 129 -7.54 7.51 -2.70
N GLU A 130 -7.31 7.78 -1.43
CA GLU A 130 -7.73 9.03 -0.78
C GLU A 130 -6.91 10.22 -1.29
N GLY A 131 -5.58 10.07 -1.41
CA GLY A 131 -4.68 11.12 -1.89
C GLY A 131 -4.99 11.54 -3.32
N LEU A 132 -4.96 10.60 -4.27
CA LEU A 132 -5.26 10.87 -5.68
C LEU A 132 -6.73 11.27 -5.86
N GLY A 133 -7.66 10.60 -5.18
CA GLY A 133 -9.09 10.92 -5.26
C GLY A 133 -9.44 12.31 -4.73
N SER A 134 -8.75 12.79 -3.70
CA SER A 134 -8.88 14.17 -3.21
C SER A 134 -8.43 15.17 -4.28
N ARG A 135 -7.31 14.92 -4.98
CA ARG A 135 -6.80 15.81 -6.02
C ARG A 135 -7.67 15.81 -7.27
N LEU A 136 -8.18 14.65 -7.71
CA LEU A 136 -9.13 14.57 -8.82
C LEU A 136 -10.43 15.32 -8.52
N LYS A 137 -10.95 15.22 -7.29
CA LYS A 137 -12.13 16.01 -6.87
C LYS A 137 -11.85 17.51 -6.82
N GLU A 138 -10.67 17.91 -6.35
CA GLU A 138 -10.25 19.32 -6.31
C GLU A 138 -10.05 19.89 -7.72
N TYR A 139 -9.54 19.06 -8.65
CA TYR A 139 -9.45 19.37 -10.08
C TYR A 139 -10.83 19.54 -10.73
N GLY A 140 -11.83 18.79 -10.26
CA GLY A 140 -13.20 18.82 -10.77
C GLY A 140 -13.59 17.59 -11.59
N THR A 141 -12.81 16.52 -11.55
CA THR A 141 -13.10 15.25 -12.22
C THR A 141 -14.38 14.62 -11.66
N ASP A 142 -15.26 14.13 -12.53
CA ASP A 142 -16.49 13.44 -12.14
C ASP A 142 -16.19 11.99 -11.71
N ILE A 143 -15.64 11.83 -10.50
CA ILE A 143 -15.16 10.54 -10.00
C ILE A 143 -15.64 10.21 -8.57
N GLY A 144 -16.13 8.99 -8.40
CA GLY A 144 -16.40 8.38 -7.10
C GLY A 144 -15.15 7.75 -6.48
N ILE A 145 -15.11 7.57 -5.16
CA ILE A 145 -14.04 6.85 -4.45
C ILE A 145 -14.63 5.62 -3.76
N HIS A 146 -14.01 4.45 -3.92
CA HIS A 146 -14.47 3.18 -3.37
C HIS A 146 -13.36 2.30 -2.78
N HIS A 147 -13.39 2.09 -1.47
CA HIS A 147 -12.50 1.14 -0.77
C HIS A 147 -13.16 0.56 0.49
N GLY A 148 -12.60 -0.54 0.99
CA GLY A 148 -13.20 -1.34 2.06
C GLY A 148 -13.37 -0.66 3.42
N SER A 149 -12.68 0.45 3.70
CA SER A 149 -12.86 1.23 4.94
C SER A 149 -14.07 2.17 4.89
N LEU A 150 -14.71 2.34 3.72
CA LEU A 150 -15.97 3.08 3.63
C LEU A 150 -17.12 2.25 4.23
N SER A 151 -18.08 2.96 4.83
CA SER A 151 -19.30 2.33 5.34
C SER A 151 -20.03 1.57 4.23
N LYS A 152 -20.72 0.47 4.59
CA LYS A 152 -21.49 -0.31 3.62
C LYS A 152 -22.50 0.56 2.84
N GLY A 153 -23.13 1.53 3.52
CA GLY A 153 -24.08 2.44 2.87
C GLY A 153 -23.41 3.34 1.83
N ALA A 154 -22.27 3.94 2.18
CA ALA A 154 -21.50 4.79 1.26
C ALA A 154 -20.99 4.01 0.04
N ARG A 155 -20.57 2.75 0.22
CA ARG A 155 -20.16 1.88 -0.88
C ARG A 155 -21.30 1.60 -1.85
N ILE A 156 -22.46 1.18 -1.34
CA ILE A 156 -23.66 0.93 -2.16
C ILE A 156 -24.09 2.21 -2.90
N GLU A 157 -24.08 3.36 -2.24
CA GLU A 157 -24.44 4.63 -2.88
C GLU A 157 -23.53 4.98 -4.06
N VAL A 158 -22.21 4.86 -3.89
CA VAL A 158 -21.25 5.14 -4.96
C VAL A 158 -21.36 4.12 -6.09
N GLU A 159 -21.54 2.83 -5.76
CA GLU A 159 -21.79 1.76 -6.74
C GLU A 159 -23.06 2.03 -7.57
N ASP A 160 -24.16 2.39 -6.91
CA ASP A 160 -25.44 2.66 -7.56
C ASP A 160 -25.37 3.89 -8.49
N ARG A 161 -24.69 4.96 -8.04
CA ARG A 161 -24.48 6.18 -8.85
C ARG A 161 -23.64 5.90 -10.09
N PHE A 162 -22.55 5.15 -9.94
CA PHE A 162 -21.71 4.73 -11.07
C PHE A 162 -22.49 3.83 -12.04
N LYS A 163 -23.23 2.84 -11.53
CA LYS A 163 -24.08 1.96 -12.34
C LYS A 163 -25.21 2.70 -13.08
N ALA A 164 -25.70 3.80 -12.50
CA ALA A 164 -26.71 4.66 -13.11
C ALA A 164 -26.14 5.62 -14.17
N GLY A 165 -24.82 5.73 -14.31
CA GLY A 165 -24.15 6.70 -15.19
C GLY A 165 -24.21 8.13 -14.65
N GLU A 166 -24.33 8.29 -13.32
CA GLU A 166 -24.24 9.60 -12.64
C GLU A 166 -22.81 9.97 -12.26
N LEU A 167 -21.85 9.07 -12.55
CA LEU A 167 -20.42 9.25 -12.35
C LEU A 167 -19.72 8.66 -13.58
N ASP A 168 -18.89 9.45 -14.24
CA ASP A 168 -18.07 9.00 -15.38
C ASP A 168 -16.88 8.12 -14.92
N GLY A 169 -16.39 8.33 -13.70
CA GLY A 169 -15.27 7.59 -13.12
C GLY A 169 -15.55 6.95 -11.76
N LEU A 170 -14.88 5.85 -11.47
CA LEU A 170 -14.80 5.26 -10.13
C LEU A 170 -13.36 4.87 -9.77
N LEU A 171 -12.79 5.57 -8.79
CA LEU A 171 -11.47 5.27 -8.22
C LEU A 171 -11.59 4.24 -7.10
N CYS A 172 -10.84 3.15 -7.17
CA CYS A 172 -11.01 2.01 -6.29
C CYS A 172 -9.73 1.20 -6.01
N THR A 173 -9.75 0.44 -4.92
CA THR A 173 -8.73 -0.60 -4.64
C THR A 173 -9.21 -1.97 -5.14
N SER A 174 -8.56 -3.05 -4.71
CA SER A 174 -8.93 -4.45 -5.03
C SER A 174 -10.38 -4.84 -4.75
N SER A 175 -11.12 -4.04 -4.00
CA SER A 175 -12.56 -4.24 -3.76
C SER A 175 -13.41 -4.34 -5.04
N MET A 176 -12.97 -3.76 -6.15
CA MET A 176 -13.68 -3.79 -7.44
C MET A 176 -13.10 -4.80 -8.44
N GLU A 177 -12.03 -5.53 -8.07
CA GLU A 177 -11.40 -6.54 -8.94
C GLU A 177 -12.30 -7.74 -9.21
N LEU A 178 -13.07 -8.19 -8.21
CA LEU A 178 -13.81 -9.47 -8.23
C LEU A 178 -15.30 -9.34 -8.55
N GLY A 179 -15.78 -10.17 -9.49
CA GLY A 179 -17.14 -10.47 -9.99
C GLY A 179 -18.38 -9.62 -9.64
N ILE A 180 -18.27 -8.34 -9.32
CA ILE A 180 -19.43 -7.47 -9.06
C ILE A 180 -19.94 -6.84 -10.37
N ASP A 181 -21.26 -6.83 -10.54
CA ASP A 181 -21.95 -6.21 -11.68
C ASP A 181 -22.11 -4.70 -11.46
N VAL A 182 -21.04 -3.95 -11.73
CA VAL A 182 -20.99 -2.48 -11.66
C VAL A 182 -21.45 -1.80 -12.96
N GLY A 183 -21.99 -2.57 -13.91
CA GLY A 183 -22.48 -2.05 -15.19
C GLY A 183 -21.43 -2.10 -16.30
N ARG A 184 -21.59 -1.21 -17.29
CA ARG A 184 -20.74 -1.17 -18.48
C ARG A 184 -19.51 -0.31 -18.20
N ILE A 185 -18.33 -0.91 -18.32
CA ILE A 185 -17.04 -0.21 -18.22
C ILE A 185 -16.40 -0.22 -19.60
N ASP A 186 -15.95 0.95 -20.04
CA ASP A 186 -15.37 1.13 -21.36
C ASP A 186 -13.84 1.19 -21.30
N HIS A 187 -13.26 1.68 -20.19
CA HIS A 187 -11.80 1.75 -20.01
C HIS A 187 -11.37 1.54 -18.56
N VAL A 188 -10.16 1.00 -18.37
CA VAL A 188 -9.57 0.81 -17.04
C VAL A 188 -8.26 1.56 -16.95
N VAL A 189 -8.12 2.40 -15.93
CA VAL A 189 -6.87 3.04 -15.55
C VAL A 189 -6.28 2.30 -14.37
N GLN A 190 -5.02 1.94 -14.45
CA GLN A 190 -4.25 1.36 -13.37
C GLN A 190 -3.18 2.38 -12.96
N TYR A 191 -3.29 2.95 -11.76
CA TYR A 191 -2.30 3.89 -11.25
C TYR A 191 -1.19 3.15 -10.48
N GLN A 192 0.06 3.40 -10.89
CA GLN A 192 1.25 2.60 -10.61
C GLN A 192 1.15 1.18 -11.17
N SER A 193 2.28 0.47 -11.21
CA SER A 193 2.36 -0.92 -11.62
C SER A 193 1.28 -1.77 -10.93
N PRO A 194 0.58 -2.66 -11.67
CA PRO A 194 -0.38 -3.60 -11.09
C PRO A 194 0.30 -4.65 -10.18
N ARG A 195 1.63 -4.69 -10.13
CA ARG A 195 2.52 -5.63 -9.43
C ARG A 195 2.43 -7.10 -9.88
N GLN A 196 1.30 -7.53 -10.42
CA GLN A 196 1.02 -8.90 -10.87
C GLN A 196 0.26 -8.90 -12.21
N VAL A 197 0.56 -9.89 -13.07
CA VAL A 197 -0.07 -10.12 -14.37
C VAL A 197 -1.54 -10.53 -14.20
N SER A 198 -1.80 -11.46 -13.29
CA SER A 198 -3.15 -11.88 -12.92
C SER A 198 -4.05 -10.70 -12.53
N ARG A 199 -3.55 -9.76 -11.73
CA ARG A 199 -4.29 -8.55 -11.34
C ARG A 199 -4.55 -7.61 -12.49
N LEU A 200 -3.56 -7.38 -13.37
CA LEU A 200 -3.77 -6.56 -14.56
C LEU A 200 -4.90 -7.13 -15.42
N LEU A 201 -4.88 -8.43 -15.68
CA LEU A 201 -5.91 -9.11 -16.49
C LEU A 201 -7.29 -9.08 -15.83
N GLN A 202 -7.38 -9.30 -14.51
CA GLN A 202 -8.65 -9.20 -13.77
C GLN A 202 -9.21 -7.76 -13.81
N ARG A 203 -8.35 -6.75 -13.63
CA ARG A 203 -8.74 -5.33 -13.64
C ARG A 203 -9.18 -4.89 -15.03
N VAL A 204 -8.36 -5.15 -16.06
CA VAL A 204 -8.65 -4.75 -17.45
C VAL A 204 -9.79 -5.56 -18.04
N GLY A 205 -9.94 -6.82 -17.66
CA GLY A 205 -11.08 -7.67 -18.05
C GLY A 205 -12.44 -7.15 -17.59
N ARG A 206 -12.48 -6.08 -16.77
CA ARG A 206 -13.71 -5.35 -16.47
C ARG A 206 -14.18 -4.45 -17.61
N ALA A 207 -13.26 -3.92 -18.41
CA ALA A 207 -13.59 -3.18 -19.61
C ALA A 207 -14.04 -4.14 -20.72
N GLY A 208 -15.07 -3.75 -21.49
CA GLY A 208 -15.41 -4.46 -22.73
C GLY A 208 -16.17 -5.78 -22.57
N HIS A 209 -17.08 -5.91 -21.59
CA HIS A 209 -17.93 -7.10 -21.35
C HIS A 209 -18.99 -7.42 -22.46
N ARG A 210 -18.66 -7.27 -23.75
CA ARG A 210 -19.46 -7.81 -24.87
C ARG A 210 -18.61 -8.79 -25.67
N ARG A 211 -19.25 -9.86 -26.17
CA ARG A 211 -18.64 -10.78 -27.14
C ARG A 211 -18.13 -9.93 -28.32
N ASN A 212 -16.80 -9.85 -28.49
CA ASN A 212 -16.05 -9.16 -29.55
C ASN A 212 -15.61 -7.69 -29.32
N LEU A 213 -15.52 -7.19 -28.08
CA LEU A 213 -14.84 -5.92 -27.81
C LEU A 213 -13.47 -6.18 -27.14
N VAL A 214 -12.48 -5.36 -27.49
CA VAL A 214 -11.14 -5.38 -26.86
C VAL A 214 -11.26 -4.68 -25.50
N SER A 215 -10.79 -5.34 -24.44
CA SER A 215 -10.65 -4.75 -23.12
C SER A 215 -9.48 -3.76 -23.14
N SER A 216 -9.79 -2.46 -23.06
CA SER A 216 -8.81 -1.38 -23.11
C SER A 216 -8.39 -0.96 -21.71
N GLY A 217 -7.09 -0.74 -21.50
CA GLY A 217 -6.56 -0.23 -20.25
C GLY A 217 -5.30 0.63 -20.40
N THR A 218 -5.11 1.55 -19.45
CA THR A 218 -3.89 2.37 -19.35
C THR A 218 -3.26 2.19 -17.98
N VAL A 219 -1.99 1.80 -17.92
CA VAL A 219 -1.19 1.82 -16.70
C VAL A 219 -0.45 3.16 -16.64
N VAL A 220 -0.78 3.99 -15.66
CA VAL A 220 -0.14 5.28 -15.39
C VAL A 220 0.99 5.03 -14.38
N THR A 221 2.23 5.21 -14.79
CA THR A 221 3.41 4.91 -13.95
C THR A 221 4.01 6.18 -13.38
N THR A 222 4.73 6.05 -12.26
CA THR A 222 5.26 7.21 -11.53
C THR A 222 6.79 7.28 -11.50
N ARG A 223 7.47 6.16 -11.78
CA ARG A 223 8.93 5.99 -11.66
C ARG A 223 9.50 5.02 -12.68
N PRO A 224 10.81 5.07 -12.95
CA PRO A 224 11.50 4.09 -13.78
C PRO A 224 11.25 2.61 -13.41
N ASP A 225 11.41 2.22 -12.14
CA ASP A 225 11.17 0.83 -11.70
C ASP A 225 9.72 0.40 -11.94
N ASP A 226 8.79 1.31 -11.64
CA ASP A 226 7.36 1.13 -11.82
C ASP A 226 7.01 0.98 -13.31
N THR A 227 7.64 1.79 -14.17
CA THR A 227 7.53 1.72 -15.62
C THR A 227 8.06 0.39 -16.16
N PHE A 228 9.30 0.00 -15.83
CA PHE A 228 9.84 -1.28 -16.30
C PHE A 228 8.99 -2.47 -15.85
N GLU A 229 8.52 -2.45 -14.61
CA GLU A 229 7.64 -3.47 -14.06
C GLU A 229 6.30 -3.53 -14.81
N ALA A 230 5.65 -2.38 -15.03
CA ALA A 230 4.41 -2.30 -15.78
C ALA A 230 4.57 -2.78 -17.23
N LEU A 231 5.66 -2.43 -17.91
CA LEU A 231 5.96 -2.88 -19.27
C LEU A 231 6.10 -4.40 -19.33
N VAL A 232 6.88 -4.98 -18.41
CA VAL A 232 7.03 -6.43 -18.31
C VAL A 232 5.71 -7.11 -18.01
N ILE A 233 4.92 -6.59 -17.07
CA ILE A 233 3.62 -7.17 -16.73
C ILE A 233 2.65 -7.10 -17.92
N ALA A 234 2.57 -5.96 -18.61
CA ALA A 234 1.73 -5.80 -19.80
C ALA A 234 2.11 -6.80 -20.89
N ARG A 235 3.42 -6.93 -21.18
CA ARG A 235 3.92 -7.91 -22.15
C ARG A 235 3.61 -9.35 -21.75
N ARG A 236 3.79 -9.70 -20.47
CA ARG A 236 3.44 -11.04 -19.98
C ARG A 236 1.94 -11.30 -20.06
N ALA A 237 1.10 -10.28 -19.87
CA ALA A 237 -0.35 -10.38 -20.03
C ALA A 237 -0.73 -10.65 -21.50
N GLU A 238 -0.14 -9.92 -22.46
CA GLU A 238 -0.31 -10.15 -23.90
C GLU A 238 0.14 -11.56 -24.33
N GLU A 239 1.21 -12.07 -23.72
CA GLU A 239 1.75 -13.41 -23.97
C GLU A 239 1.02 -14.53 -23.20
N GLY A 240 0.02 -14.21 -22.38
CA GLY A 240 -0.72 -15.17 -21.55
C GLY A 240 0.10 -15.79 -20.40
N ARG A 241 1.23 -15.18 -20.00
CA ARG A 241 2.16 -15.68 -18.98
C ARG A 241 1.83 -15.17 -17.59
N VAL A 242 0.82 -15.79 -16.96
CA VAL A 242 0.33 -15.45 -15.61
C VAL A 242 1.13 -16.18 -14.52
N GLU A 243 1.13 -15.65 -13.30
CA GLU A 243 1.71 -16.32 -12.14
C GLU A 243 1.02 -17.66 -11.82
N PRO A 244 1.76 -18.63 -11.23
CA PRO A 244 1.14 -19.85 -10.71
C PRO A 244 0.18 -19.51 -9.54
N ALA A 245 -0.84 -20.35 -9.35
CA ALA A 245 -1.88 -20.10 -8.35
C ALA A 245 -1.37 -20.17 -6.89
N GLY A 246 -0.23 -20.80 -6.62
CA GLY A 246 0.35 -20.84 -5.28
C GLY A 246 -0.51 -21.61 -4.28
N ILE A 247 -0.78 -22.89 -4.56
CA ILE A 247 -1.65 -23.72 -3.72
C ILE A 247 -1.05 -23.93 -2.32
N HIS A 248 -1.88 -23.77 -1.29
CA HIS A 248 -1.50 -24.09 0.10
C HIS A 248 -1.48 -25.60 0.35
N HIS A 249 -0.41 -26.27 -0.06
CA HIS A 249 -0.18 -27.68 0.26
C HIS A 249 0.05 -27.88 1.76
N GLY A 250 -0.42 -28.99 2.34
CA GLY A 250 -0.03 -29.44 3.68
C GLY A 250 -0.43 -28.54 4.86
N SER A 251 -1.43 -27.66 4.72
CA SER A 251 -1.91 -26.78 5.80
C SER A 251 -2.51 -27.55 6.98
N LEU A 252 -1.73 -27.72 8.05
CA LEU A 252 -2.10 -28.57 9.19
C LEU A 252 -3.24 -27.98 10.02
N ASP A 253 -3.39 -26.66 10.05
CA ASP A 253 -4.54 -26.01 10.66
C ASP A 253 -5.83 -26.21 9.87
N THR A 254 -5.75 -26.32 8.53
CA THR A 254 -6.89 -26.78 7.72
C THR A 254 -7.23 -28.23 8.04
N VAL A 255 -6.23 -29.12 8.22
CA VAL A 255 -6.47 -30.50 8.68
C VAL A 255 -7.12 -30.50 10.07
N ALA A 256 -6.63 -29.66 10.98
CA ALA A 256 -7.16 -29.49 12.33
C ALA A 256 -8.61 -28.98 12.31
N ASN A 257 -8.93 -28.10 11.36
CA ASN A 257 -10.27 -27.55 11.14
C ASN A 257 -11.24 -28.59 10.55
N GLN A 258 -10.80 -29.31 9.52
CA GLN A 258 -11.64 -30.22 8.76
C GLN A 258 -11.91 -31.54 9.50
N THR A 259 -11.00 -32.00 10.37
CA THR A 259 -11.18 -33.25 11.11
C THR A 259 -12.43 -33.23 12.03
N PRO A 260 -12.66 -32.21 12.87
CA PRO A 260 -13.93 -32.03 13.58
C PRO A 260 -15.13 -31.84 12.65
N GLY A 261 -14.94 -31.25 11.46
CA GLY A 261 -15.99 -31.11 10.44
C GLY A 261 -16.47 -32.46 9.88
N LEU A 262 -15.54 -33.38 9.62
CA LEU A 262 -15.86 -34.77 9.26
C LEU A 262 -16.62 -35.45 10.40
N LEU A 263 -16.13 -35.34 11.65
CA LEU A 263 -16.84 -35.85 12.82
C LEU A 263 -18.26 -35.30 12.93
N MET A 264 -18.47 -34.01 12.65
CA MET A 264 -19.81 -33.42 12.66
C MET A 264 -20.76 -34.12 11.66
N GLY A 265 -20.27 -34.47 10.48
CA GLY A 265 -21.00 -35.22 9.45
C GLY A 265 -21.25 -36.69 9.80
N PHE A 266 -20.22 -37.43 10.22
CA PHE A 266 -20.30 -38.89 10.46
C PHE A 266 -20.78 -39.28 11.86
N GLY A 267 -20.60 -38.42 12.87
CA GLY A 267 -20.84 -38.77 14.27
C GLY A 267 -19.57 -39.33 14.94
N GLU A 268 -19.21 -40.54 14.56
CA GLU A 268 -17.97 -41.24 14.92
C GLU A 268 -17.36 -41.84 13.65
N LEU A 269 -16.03 -41.92 13.58
CA LEU A 269 -15.35 -42.54 12.44
C LEU A 269 -13.94 -43.04 12.82
N PRO A 270 -13.39 -44.02 12.09
CA PRO A 270 -12.00 -44.40 12.26
C PRO A 270 -11.05 -43.25 11.91
N ALA A 271 -9.96 -43.07 12.65
CA ALA A 271 -8.98 -42.02 12.34
C ALA A 271 -8.33 -42.26 10.96
N ARG A 272 -8.13 -43.53 10.58
CA ARG A 272 -7.72 -43.90 9.22
C ARG A 272 -8.68 -43.39 8.15
N ARG A 273 -10.00 -43.44 8.39
CA ARG A 273 -10.99 -42.97 7.42
C ARG A 273 -10.93 -41.45 7.26
N ALA A 274 -10.76 -40.71 8.36
CA ALA A 274 -10.57 -39.27 8.31
C ALA A 274 -9.32 -38.90 7.49
N TYR A 275 -8.20 -39.59 7.73
CA TYR A 275 -6.96 -39.44 6.96
C TYR A 275 -7.16 -39.69 5.46
N GLU A 276 -7.85 -40.77 5.08
CA GLU A 276 -8.17 -41.09 3.69
C GLU A 276 -9.03 -40.00 3.02
N VAL A 277 -10.02 -39.44 3.72
CA VAL A 277 -10.85 -38.36 3.15
C VAL A 277 -10.00 -37.10 2.91
N VAL A 278 -9.15 -36.73 3.87
CA VAL A 278 -8.28 -35.54 3.79
C VAL A 278 -7.26 -35.72 2.67
N THR A 279 -6.54 -36.84 2.63
CA THR A 279 -5.47 -37.10 1.64
C THR A 279 -5.99 -37.37 0.22
N ARG A 280 -7.28 -37.64 0.05
CA ARG A 280 -7.89 -37.61 -1.29
C ARG A 280 -7.95 -36.21 -1.87
N ALA A 281 -7.88 -35.14 -1.07
CA ALA A 281 -7.87 -33.77 -1.59
C ALA A 281 -6.45 -33.41 -2.06
N TYR A 282 -6.33 -32.80 -3.24
CA TYR A 282 -5.03 -32.50 -3.87
C TYR A 282 -4.04 -31.74 -2.97
N PRO A 283 -4.44 -30.69 -2.20
CA PRO A 283 -3.50 -29.98 -1.32
C PRO A 283 -2.89 -30.86 -0.21
N PHE A 284 -3.48 -32.02 0.09
CA PHE A 284 -3.08 -32.92 1.17
C PHE A 284 -2.68 -34.30 0.66
N ALA A 285 -2.48 -34.49 -0.65
CA ALA A 285 -2.15 -35.77 -1.25
C ALA A 285 -0.86 -36.39 -0.66
N ASP A 286 0.12 -35.54 -0.33
CA ASP A 286 1.41 -35.92 0.22
C ASP A 286 1.50 -35.78 1.76
N LEU A 287 0.39 -35.48 2.44
CA LEU A 287 0.38 -35.34 3.92
C LEU A 287 0.80 -36.65 4.58
N ALA A 288 1.84 -36.64 5.40
CA ALA A 288 2.32 -37.86 6.04
C ALA A 288 1.35 -38.32 7.14
N GLU A 289 1.16 -39.64 7.25
CA GLU A 289 0.30 -40.23 8.28
C GLU A 289 0.74 -39.84 9.70
N ALA A 290 2.04 -39.66 9.93
CA ALA A 290 2.58 -39.21 11.21
C ALA A 290 2.15 -37.78 11.57
N GLU A 291 2.11 -36.88 10.59
CA GLU A 291 1.67 -35.49 10.75
C GLU A 291 0.16 -35.42 11.00
N PHE A 292 -0.64 -36.21 10.27
CA PHE A 292 -2.07 -36.30 10.56
C PHE A 292 -2.32 -36.78 11.99
N LYS A 293 -1.60 -37.81 12.44
CA LYS A 293 -1.70 -38.32 13.82
C LYS A 293 -1.29 -37.27 14.85
N SER A 294 -0.25 -36.46 14.60
CA SER A 294 0.13 -35.38 15.53
C SER A 294 -0.97 -34.34 15.65
N VAL A 295 -1.60 -33.94 14.53
CA VAL A 295 -2.74 -33.02 14.52
C VAL A 295 -3.93 -33.57 15.31
N VAL A 296 -4.30 -34.83 15.10
CA VAL A 296 -5.42 -35.45 15.82
C VAL A 296 -5.16 -35.57 17.32
N ARG A 297 -3.93 -35.92 17.72
CA ARG A 297 -3.53 -35.93 19.14
C ARG A 297 -3.63 -34.55 19.75
N GLU A 298 -3.18 -33.52 19.03
CA GLU A 298 -3.27 -32.14 19.49
C GLU A 298 -4.73 -31.68 19.66
N LEU A 299 -5.61 -32.02 18.72
CA LEU A 299 -7.05 -31.76 18.86
C LEU A 299 -7.66 -32.49 20.07
N SER A 300 -7.25 -33.73 20.32
CA SER A 300 -7.68 -34.52 21.48
C SER A 300 -7.21 -33.90 22.80
N ASN A 301 -5.95 -33.48 22.87
CA ASN A 301 -5.35 -32.77 24.01
C ASN A 301 -6.08 -31.46 24.32
N ASN A 302 -6.48 -30.74 23.26
CA ASN A 302 -7.28 -29.50 23.36
C ASN A 302 -8.77 -29.76 23.64
N HIS A 303 -9.17 -31.02 23.84
CA HIS A 303 -10.53 -31.48 24.09
C HIS A 303 -11.53 -31.12 22.96
N VAL A 304 -11.04 -30.94 21.74
CA VAL A 304 -11.86 -30.66 20.56
C VAL A 304 -12.57 -31.93 20.10
N LEU A 305 -11.92 -33.08 20.20
CA LEU A 305 -12.47 -34.41 19.91
C LEU A 305 -11.95 -35.43 20.93
N TRP A 306 -12.47 -36.65 20.91
CA TRP A 306 -11.90 -37.79 21.62
C TRP A 306 -11.20 -38.72 20.63
N LEU A 307 -9.99 -39.16 20.98
CA LEU A 307 -9.20 -40.14 20.25
C LEU A 307 -9.02 -41.40 21.12
N ASP A 308 -9.43 -42.54 20.59
CA ASP A 308 -9.08 -43.88 21.11
C ASP A 308 -8.01 -44.46 20.17
N GLU A 309 -6.73 -44.36 20.58
CA GLU A 309 -5.60 -44.81 19.75
C GLU A 309 -5.58 -46.34 19.55
N GLU A 310 -6.05 -47.11 20.53
CA GLU A 310 -6.06 -48.58 20.42
C GLU A 310 -7.14 -49.06 19.45
N ALA A 311 -8.30 -48.40 19.44
CA ALA A 311 -9.43 -48.73 18.57
C ALA A 311 -9.43 -48.00 17.22
N ASP A 312 -8.43 -47.14 16.94
CA ASP A 312 -8.38 -46.22 15.80
C ASP A 312 -9.66 -45.39 15.66
N ARG A 313 -10.27 -44.91 16.77
CA ARG A 313 -11.61 -44.28 16.74
C ARG A 313 -11.57 -42.81 17.14
N LEU A 314 -12.25 -41.99 16.34
CA LEU A 314 -12.53 -40.59 16.64
C LEU A 314 -14.00 -40.42 17.03
N GLU A 315 -14.24 -39.68 18.12
CA GLU A 315 -15.57 -39.39 18.63
C GLU A 315 -15.75 -37.91 18.94
N LYS A 316 -17.01 -37.46 18.93
CA LYS A 316 -17.37 -36.11 19.39
C LYS A 316 -17.12 -35.98 20.89
N SER A 317 -16.37 -34.95 21.27
CA SER A 317 -16.31 -34.47 22.65
C SER A 317 -17.46 -33.48 22.91
N ARG A 318 -17.61 -33.04 24.16
CA ARG A 318 -18.50 -31.92 24.51
C ARG A 318 -18.07 -30.60 23.84
N GLY A 319 -16.80 -30.49 23.47
CA GLY A 319 -16.21 -29.31 22.82
C GLY A 319 -16.41 -29.27 21.31
N THR A 320 -16.58 -30.42 20.63
CA THR A 320 -16.59 -30.52 19.17
C THR A 320 -17.63 -29.61 18.52
N TRP A 321 -18.89 -29.71 18.97
CA TRP A 321 -19.99 -28.90 18.42
C TRP A 321 -19.64 -27.43 18.45
N LYS A 322 -19.15 -26.99 19.60
CA LYS A 322 -18.88 -25.58 19.80
C LYS A 322 -17.63 -25.09 19.05
N TYR A 323 -16.57 -25.89 19.04
CA TYR A 323 -15.39 -25.59 18.27
C TYR A 323 -15.75 -25.39 16.79
N PHE A 324 -16.56 -26.28 16.22
CA PHE A 324 -16.95 -26.25 14.81
C PHE A 324 -17.67 -24.94 14.43
N TYR A 325 -18.72 -24.55 15.17
CA TYR A 325 -19.47 -23.31 14.86
C TYR A 325 -18.66 -22.03 15.06
N ASN A 326 -17.65 -22.06 15.93
CA ASN A 326 -16.75 -20.92 16.15
C ASN A 326 -15.58 -20.88 15.16
N ASN A 327 -15.34 -21.94 14.39
CA ASN A 327 -14.22 -22.07 13.46
C ASN A 327 -14.70 -22.57 12.09
N LEU A 328 -15.82 -22.06 11.59
CA LEU A 328 -16.38 -22.52 10.31
C LEU A 328 -15.51 -22.19 9.10
N SER A 329 -14.75 -21.09 9.17
CA SER A 329 -13.98 -20.56 8.04
C SER A 329 -12.50 -20.59 8.37
N MET A 330 -11.65 -20.80 7.35
CA MET A 330 -10.20 -20.56 7.45
C MET A 330 -9.82 -19.08 7.38
N ILE A 331 -10.78 -18.17 7.13
CA ILE A 331 -10.52 -16.73 7.25
C ILE A 331 -10.16 -16.43 8.71
N PRO A 332 -9.02 -15.77 8.98
CA PRO A 332 -8.68 -15.33 10.32
C PRO A 332 -9.59 -14.18 10.74
N ASP A 333 -10.00 -14.17 12.02
CA ASP A 333 -10.63 -12.99 12.61
C ASP A 333 -9.56 -11.91 12.77
N GLU A 334 -9.75 -10.76 12.14
CA GLU A 334 -8.90 -9.57 12.31
C GLU A 334 -9.61 -8.58 13.24
N ALA A 335 -9.00 -8.28 14.39
CA ALA A 335 -9.44 -7.15 15.21
C ALA A 335 -8.98 -5.82 14.59
N ASN A 336 -9.63 -4.71 14.95
CA ASN A 336 -9.20 -3.37 14.57
C ASN A 336 -8.89 -2.58 15.83
N TYR A 337 -7.77 -1.85 15.83
CA TYR A 337 -7.38 -0.96 16.90
C TYR A 337 -7.81 0.47 16.56
N GLU A 338 -8.38 1.20 17.51
CA GLU A 338 -8.66 2.64 17.36
C GLU A 338 -7.36 3.44 17.46
N VAL A 339 -7.11 4.31 16.48
CA VAL A 339 -5.98 5.26 16.53
C VAL A 339 -6.44 6.54 17.18
N ARG A 340 -5.78 6.98 18.24
CA ARG A 340 -6.10 8.20 18.98
C ARG A 340 -4.92 9.14 19.06
N ASP A 341 -5.15 10.39 18.67
CA ASP A 341 -4.17 11.46 18.87
C ASP A 341 -4.14 11.85 20.36
N VAL A 342 -2.97 11.74 20.98
CA VAL A 342 -2.75 12.07 22.41
C VAL A 342 -2.92 13.57 22.66
N ALA A 343 -2.61 14.42 21.67
CA ALA A 343 -2.70 15.87 21.81
C ALA A 343 -4.15 16.37 21.76
N SER A 344 -4.94 15.93 20.77
CA SER A 344 -6.34 16.36 20.62
C SER A 344 -7.37 15.45 21.28
N GLY A 345 -7.00 14.22 21.65
CA GLY A 345 -7.92 13.18 22.15
C GLY A 345 -8.88 12.63 21.08
N ARG A 346 -8.71 13.01 19.82
CA ARG A 346 -9.58 12.62 18.69
C ARG A 346 -9.17 11.27 18.13
N THR A 347 -10.17 10.47 17.72
CA THR A 347 -9.93 9.27 16.91
C THR A 347 -9.50 9.68 15.50
N VAL A 348 -8.29 9.30 15.12
CA VAL A 348 -7.69 9.53 13.79
C VAL A 348 -8.19 8.51 12.79
N GLY A 349 -8.37 7.25 13.21
CA GLY A 349 -8.79 6.17 12.35
C GLY A 349 -8.77 4.81 13.05
N THR A 350 -8.67 3.75 12.27
CA THR A 350 -8.49 2.39 12.78
C THR A 350 -7.36 1.69 12.03
N LEU A 351 -6.64 0.81 12.73
CA LEU A 351 -5.58 -0.03 12.19
C LEU A 351 -5.96 -1.50 12.35
N ALA A 352 -5.65 -2.33 11.36
CA ALA A 352 -5.83 -3.77 11.49
C ALA A 352 -4.87 -4.31 12.56
N GLU A 353 -5.30 -5.31 13.32
CA GLU A 353 -4.49 -5.95 14.37
C GLU A 353 -3.16 -6.49 13.83
N ARG A 354 -3.16 -7.07 12.62
CA ARG A 354 -1.92 -7.54 11.97
C ARG A 354 -0.89 -6.42 11.80
N PHE A 355 -1.34 -5.20 11.48
CA PHE A 355 -0.46 -4.02 11.43
C PHE A 355 0.09 -3.70 12.81
N VAL A 356 -0.79 -3.61 13.82
CA VAL A 356 -0.37 -3.24 15.17
C VAL A 356 0.66 -4.23 15.72
N VAL A 357 0.48 -5.52 15.47
CA VAL A 357 1.40 -6.55 15.98
C VAL A 357 2.73 -6.60 15.22
N ASN A 358 2.69 -6.38 13.90
CA ASN A 358 3.91 -6.49 13.09
C ASN A 358 4.75 -5.20 13.12
N PHE A 359 4.16 -4.07 13.51
CA PHE A 359 4.72 -2.76 13.24
C PHE A 359 4.59 -1.75 14.38
N ALA A 360 3.54 -1.79 15.19
CA ALA A 360 3.23 -0.69 16.10
C ALA A 360 4.07 -0.73 17.39
N GLU A 361 5.36 -0.41 17.27
CA GLU A 361 6.22 -0.14 18.42
C GLU A 361 6.23 1.35 18.78
N PRO A 362 6.38 1.72 20.07
CA PRO A 362 6.59 3.11 20.46
C PRO A 362 7.79 3.75 19.74
N GLY A 363 7.54 4.84 19.03
CA GLY A 363 8.53 5.53 18.20
C GLY A 363 8.33 5.32 16.70
N GLU A 364 7.67 4.24 16.30
CA GLU A 364 7.43 3.93 14.89
C GLU A 364 6.44 4.91 14.25
N THR A 365 6.66 5.19 12.96
CA THR A 365 5.85 6.15 12.21
C THR A 365 5.08 5.51 11.08
N PHE A 366 3.83 5.92 10.92
CA PHE A 366 2.95 5.42 9.86
C PHE A 366 2.04 6.53 9.36
N ILE A 367 1.38 6.24 8.24
CA ILE A 367 0.53 7.20 7.56
C ILE A 367 -0.94 6.81 7.72
N GLN A 368 -1.76 7.74 8.21
CA GLN A 368 -3.20 7.56 8.32
C GLN A 368 -3.91 8.86 7.97
N GLY A 369 -4.84 8.80 7.01
CA GLY A 369 -5.58 9.99 6.57
C GLY A 369 -4.70 11.05 5.89
N GLY A 370 -3.56 10.65 5.30
CA GLY A 370 -2.63 11.56 4.63
C GLY A 370 -1.70 12.34 5.56
N GLU A 371 -1.75 12.08 6.86
CA GLU A 371 -0.85 12.66 7.86
C GLU A 371 0.07 11.57 8.42
N MET A 372 1.31 11.94 8.77
CA MET A 372 2.27 11.04 9.40
C MET A 372 2.13 11.10 10.91
N TRP A 373 1.96 9.92 11.52
CA TRP A 373 1.71 9.75 12.94
C TRP A 373 2.82 8.92 13.55
N ARG A 374 3.35 9.38 14.68
CA ARG A 374 4.28 8.63 15.52
C ARG A 374 3.53 7.92 16.62
N ILE A 375 3.76 6.63 16.74
CA ILE A 375 3.18 5.80 17.79
C ILE A 375 3.86 6.17 19.10
N THR A 376 3.06 6.66 20.05
CA THR A 376 3.54 6.93 21.40
C THR A 376 3.42 5.68 22.26
N GLN A 377 2.30 4.98 22.15
CA GLN A 377 2.01 3.80 22.95
C GLN A 377 0.95 2.93 22.27
N VAL A 378 1.06 1.61 22.43
CA VAL A 378 0.01 0.66 22.07
C VAL A 378 -0.63 0.12 23.34
N GLU A 379 -1.94 0.28 23.44
CA GLU A 379 -2.77 -0.19 24.57
C GLU A 379 -3.55 -1.42 24.13
N GLU A 380 -2.90 -2.59 24.20
CA GLU A 380 -3.49 -3.87 23.75
C GLU A 380 -4.82 -4.22 24.44
N GLN A 381 -5.00 -3.83 25.70
CA GLN A 381 -6.21 -4.16 26.46
C GLN A 381 -7.43 -3.36 26.02
N GLU A 382 -7.20 -2.15 25.50
CA GLU A 382 -8.26 -1.25 25.05
C GLU A 382 -8.40 -1.26 23.53
N GLU A 383 -7.63 -2.09 22.83
CA GLU A 383 -7.54 -2.12 21.36
C GLU A 383 -7.29 -0.70 20.81
N GLN A 384 -6.35 0.03 21.42
CA GLN A 384 -6.07 1.42 21.09
C GLN A 384 -4.58 1.64 20.77
N VAL A 385 -4.30 2.49 19.79
CA VAL A 385 -2.96 2.98 19.47
C VAL A 385 -2.95 4.48 19.68
N GLN A 386 -2.13 4.93 20.63
CA GLN A 386 -1.93 6.34 20.93
C GLN A 386 -0.83 6.91 20.05
N VAL A 387 -1.11 8.03 19.39
CA VAL A 387 -0.21 8.65 18.42
C VAL A 387 -0.05 10.14 18.64
N THR A 388 1.03 10.70 18.11
CA THR A 388 1.26 12.14 17.97
C THR A 388 1.61 12.46 16.52
N PRO A 389 1.22 13.62 15.98
CA PRO A 389 1.63 14.01 14.63
C PRO A 389 3.15 14.16 14.54
N VAL A 390 3.73 13.81 13.39
CA VAL A 390 5.17 14.04 13.09
C VAL A 390 5.35 15.44 12.53
N GLU A 391 6.13 16.28 13.22
CA GLU A 391 6.34 17.69 12.84
C GLU A 391 7.23 17.87 11.58
N ASP A 392 8.15 16.93 11.31
CA ASP A 392 8.98 16.95 10.09
C ASP A 392 8.96 15.59 9.35
N PRO A 393 7.95 15.35 8.51
CA PRO A 393 7.84 14.11 7.73
C PRO A 393 8.95 13.91 6.68
N ALA A 394 9.70 14.97 6.32
CA ALA A 394 10.74 14.88 5.29
C ALA A 394 12.02 14.21 5.81
N GLY A 395 12.31 14.37 7.10
CA GLY A 395 13.43 13.72 7.78
C GLY A 395 13.16 12.28 8.23
N GLU A 396 11.88 11.87 8.28
CA GLU A 396 11.48 10.53 8.72
C GLU A 396 10.96 9.69 7.55
N VAL A 397 11.32 8.41 7.55
CA VAL A 397 10.80 7.43 6.60
C VAL A 397 9.75 6.64 7.38
N PRO A 398 8.48 6.59 6.91
CA PRO A 398 7.48 5.76 7.54
C PRO A 398 7.95 4.32 7.42
N ALA A 399 8.02 3.61 8.53
CA ALA A 399 8.53 2.24 8.48
C ALA A 399 7.47 1.26 7.91
N TRP A 400 6.26 1.72 7.58
CA TRP A 400 5.26 0.93 6.84
C TRP A 400 4.26 1.76 6.02
N THR A 401 4.04 1.32 4.78
CA THR A 401 3.16 1.92 3.75
C THR A 401 2.11 0.92 3.25
N GLY A 402 1.33 0.30 4.14
CA GLY A 402 0.36 -0.72 3.70
C GLY A 402 0.99 -2.09 3.45
N SER A 403 0.16 -3.13 3.37
CA SER A 403 0.56 -4.40 2.78
C SER A 403 0.63 -4.22 1.27
N GLU A 404 1.82 -3.90 0.74
CA GLU A 404 2.04 -3.78 -0.71
C GLU A 404 1.77 -5.13 -1.42
N ILE A 405 1.25 -5.06 -2.65
CA ILE A 405 1.03 -6.26 -3.46
C ILE A 405 2.41 -6.78 -3.91
N PRO A 406 2.77 -8.04 -3.60
CA PRO A 406 4.10 -8.53 -3.89
C PRO A 406 4.29 -8.76 -5.39
N VAL A 407 5.39 -8.20 -5.90
CA VAL A 407 5.91 -8.45 -7.24
C VAL A 407 6.53 -9.85 -7.30
N PRO A 408 6.07 -10.73 -8.20
CA PRO A 408 6.57 -12.10 -8.35
C PRO A 408 8.00 -12.16 -8.90
N TYR A 409 8.74 -13.19 -8.50
CA TYR A 409 10.10 -13.45 -9.01
C TYR A 409 10.19 -13.45 -10.54
N PRO A 410 9.30 -14.12 -11.32
CA PRO A 410 9.42 -14.10 -12.78
C PRO A 410 9.32 -12.70 -13.40
N VAL A 411 8.51 -11.82 -12.82
CA VAL A 411 8.38 -10.42 -13.27
C VAL A 411 9.66 -9.66 -12.97
N ALA A 412 10.17 -9.77 -11.74
CA ALA A 412 11.41 -9.10 -11.36
C ALA A 412 12.59 -9.53 -12.25
N GLN A 413 12.71 -10.83 -12.54
CA GLN A 413 13.73 -11.36 -13.43
C GLN A 413 13.63 -10.83 -14.87
N ASP A 414 12.41 -10.66 -15.41
CA ASP A 414 12.22 -10.04 -16.72
C ASP A 414 12.59 -8.56 -16.72
N VAL A 415 12.32 -7.83 -15.63
CA VAL A 415 12.80 -6.46 -15.46
C VAL A 415 14.33 -6.42 -15.43
N GLY A 416 14.97 -7.37 -14.73
CA GLY A 416 16.43 -7.55 -14.77
C GLY A 416 16.95 -7.77 -16.19
N ARG A 417 16.33 -8.66 -16.97
CA ARG A 417 16.65 -8.86 -18.41
C ARG A 417 16.51 -7.58 -19.21
N LEU A 418 15.41 -6.85 -19.00
CA LEU A 418 15.14 -5.58 -19.69
C LEU A 418 16.21 -4.53 -19.40
N ARG A 419 16.63 -4.41 -18.13
CA ARG A 419 17.72 -3.52 -17.72
C ARG A 419 19.03 -3.88 -18.40
N ARG A 420 19.39 -5.17 -18.44
CA ARG A 420 20.58 -5.66 -19.15
C ARG A 420 20.56 -5.31 -20.63
N ASP A 421 19.43 -5.55 -21.29
CA ASP A 421 19.27 -5.28 -22.72
C ASP A 421 19.37 -3.78 -23.02
N ALA A 422 18.82 -2.91 -22.17
CA ALA A 422 18.96 -1.47 -22.28
C ALA A 422 20.40 -1.01 -22.04
N ALA A 423 21.04 -1.49 -20.97
CA ALA A 423 22.44 -1.17 -20.63
C ALA A 423 23.39 -1.55 -21.77
N GLY A 424 23.25 -2.75 -22.34
CA GLY A 424 24.07 -3.18 -23.47
C GLY A 424 23.93 -2.32 -24.72
N ARG A 425 22.79 -1.63 -24.91
CA ARG A 425 22.59 -0.68 -26.01
C ARG A 425 23.25 0.67 -25.73
N PHE A 426 23.23 1.14 -24.49
CA PHE A 426 23.98 2.32 -24.07
C PHE A 426 25.49 2.08 -24.18
N ASP A 427 25.97 0.91 -23.77
CA ASP A 427 27.38 0.51 -23.90
C ASP A 427 27.84 0.45 -25.37
N ALA A 428 26.92 0.12 -26.29
CA ALA A 428 27.15 0.14 -27.72
C ALA A 428 27.13 1.56 -28.34
N GLY A 429 26.94 2.61 -27.52
CA GLY A 429 26.92 4.01 -27.92
C GLY A 429 25.55 4.51 -28.41
N GLY A 430 24.47 3.78 -28.13
CA GLY A 430 23.10 4.22 -28.44
C GLY A 430 22.67 5.41 -27.59
N SER A 431 22.02 6.40 -28.19
CA SER A 431 21.43 7.53 -27.47
C SER A 431 20.12 7.14 -26.76
N ARG A 432 19.73 7.87 -25.70
CA ARG A 432 18.44 7.67 -25.01
C ARG A 432 17.25 7.57 -25.96
N ALA A 433 17.19 8.41 -26.99
CA ALA A 433 16.11 8.38 -27.98
C ALA A 433 16.10 7.12 -28.86
N GLU A 434 17.27 6.56 -29.20
CA GLU A 434 17.36 5.30 -29.96
C GLU A 434 16.96 4.09 -29.11
N VAL A 435 17.40 4.06 -27.85
CA VAL A 435 17.03 2.99 -26.90
C VAL A 435 15.55 3.08 -26.54
N ALA A 436 15.00 4.29 -26.36
CA ALA A 436 13.57 4.50 -26.11
C ALA A 436 12.70 4.01 -27.27
N ARG A 437 13.10 4.25 -28.52
CA ARG A 437 12.39 3.71 -29.69
C ARG A 437 12.39 2.20 -29.73
N TRP A 438 13.53 1.57 -29.45
CA TRP A 438 13.60 0.12 -29.35
C TRP A 438 12.65 -0.42 -28.26
N LEU A 439 12.61 0.25 -27.10
CA LEU A 439 11.74 -0.16 -26.00
C LEU A 439 10.25 -0.01 -26.38
N ALA A 440 9.86 1.10 -27.00
CA ALA A 440 8.50 1.36 -27.48
C ALA A 440 8.06 0.45 -28.64
N GLU A 441 9.01 -0.07 -29.44
CA GLU A 441 8.71 -1.10 -30.45
C GLU A 441 8.49 -2.49 -29.84
N ALA A 442 9.10 -2.77 -28.68
CA ALA A 442 9.09 -4.08 -28.04
C ALA A 442 8.05 -4.24 -26.91
N TYR A 443 7.52 -3.14 -26.39
CA TYR A 443 6.59 -3.08 -25.26
C TYR A 443 5.51 -2.02 -25.52
N PRO A 444 4.34 -2.13 -24.88
CA PRO A 444 3.20 -1.27 -25.21
C PRO A 444 3.30 0.11 -24.54
N THR A 445 4.20 0.94 -25.04
CA THR A 445 4.49 2.29 -24.51
C THR A 445 4.91 3.25 -25.61
N ASP A 446 5.12 4.52 -25.28
CA ASP A 446 5.61 5.54 -26.19
C ASP A 446 7.09 5.90 -25.92
N GLU A 447 7.72 6.62 -26.86
CA GLU A 447 9.13 7.01 -26.76
C GLU A 447 9.39 7.94 -25.55
N HIS A 448 8.40 8.71 -25.08
CA HIS A 448 8.56 9.60 -23.93
C HIS A 448 8.66 8.80 -22.63
N THR A 449 7.66 7.97 -22.37
CA THR A 449 7.59 7.07 -21.21
C THR A 449 8.80 6.15 -21.15
N ALA A 450 9.18 5.58 -22.29
CA ALA A 450 10.39 4.78 -22.41
C ALA A 450 11.66 5.59 -22.07
N GLY A 451 11.76 6.82 -22.58
CA GLY A 451 12.90 7.71 -22.32
C GLY A 451 13.03 8.12 -20.84
N GLU A 452 11.92 8.44 -20.18
CA GLU A 452 11.90 8.76 -18.75
C GLU A 452 12.36 7.56 -17.91
N ALA A 453 11.86 6.35 -18.19
CA ALA A 453 12.31 5.15 -17.48
C ALA A 453 13.80 4.84 -17.71
N LEU A 454 14.28 5.00 -18.95
CA LEU A 454 15.68 4.75 -19.31
C LEU A 454 16.67 5.73 -18.70
N SER A 455 16.20 6.89 -18.20
CA SER A 455 17.08 7.85 -17.51
C SER A 455 17.85 7.22 -16.37
N GLN A 456 17.19 6.36 -15.58
CA GLN A 456 17.82 5.66 -14.46
C GLN A 456 18.97 4.73 -14.90
N ILE A 457 18.87 4.13 -16.09
CA ILE A 457 19.90 3.23 -16.61
C ILE A 457 21.04 4.02 -17.26
N GLU A 458 20.72 5.10 -17.98
CA GLU A 458 21.73 5.96 -18.60
C GLU A 458 22.56 6.71 -17.55
N ASP A 459 21.92 7.16 -16.47
CA ASP A 459 22.58 7.85 -15.35
C ASP A 459 23.25 6.87 -14.36
N HIS A 460 23.16 5.55 -14.61
CA HIS A 460 23.72 4.53 -13.73
C HIS A 460 25.23 4.39 -13.91
N GLU A 461 25.98 4.64 -12.85
CA GLU A 461 27.43 4.41 -12.80
C GLU A 461 27.76 3.06 -12.17
N GLY A 462 28.55 2.24 -12.86
CA GLY A 462 28.99 0.93 -12.40
C GLY A 462 28.21 -0.25 -13.00
N PRO A 463 28.37 -1.47 -12.48
CA PRO A 463 27.67 -2.65 -12.96
C PRO A 463 26.15 -2.49 -12.82
N VAL A 464 25.39 -2.81 -13.87
CA VAL A 464 23.93 -2.76 -13.84
C VAL A 464 23.40 -4.07 -13.23
N PRO A 465 22.65 -4.02 -12.10
CA PRO A 465 22.04 -5.21 -11.54
C PRO A 465 20.95 -5.76 -12.47
N ASP A 466 21.02 -7.06 -12.75
CA ASP A 466 20.11 -7.76 -13.65
C ASP A 466 19.84 -9.19 -13.15
N HIS A 467 19.18 -10.01 -13.97
CA HIS A 467 18.86 -11.41 -13.64
C HIS A 467 20.07 -12.35 -13.47
N GLU A 468 21.24 -11.96 -13.95
CA GLU A 468 22.52 -12.70 -13.89
C GLU A 468 23.57 -11.97 -13.03
N THR A 469 23.32 -10.74 -12.58
CA THR A 469 24.28 -9.90 -11.85
C THR A 469 23.63 -9.25 -10.64
N VAL A 470 24.15 -9.57 -9.45
CA VAL A 470 23.81 -8.93 -8.18
C VAL A 470 24.84 -7.86 -7.89
N VAL A 471 24.38 -6.66 -7.49
CA VAL A 471 25.28 -5.56 -7.15
C VAL A 471 25.09 -5.18 -5.69
N VAL A 472 26.15 -5.38 -4.90
CA VAL A 472 26.22 -4.99 -3.49
C VAL A 472 26.85 -3.61 -3.39
N GLU A 473 26.02 -2.60 -3.16
CA GLU A 473 26.45 -1.23 -2.92
C GLU A 473 26.66 -1.00 -1.44
N TYR A 474 27.74 -0.30 -1.07
CA TYR A 474 28.02 0.03 0.31
C TYR A 474 28.43 1.49 0.47
N PHE A 475 27.66 2.23 1.26
CA PHE A 475 27.88 3.64 1.53
C PHE A 475 27.65 3.96 3.01
N GLY A 476 28.72 4.31 3.74
CA GLY A 476 28.62 4.66 5.15
C GLY A 476 28.19 3.48 6.03
N ARG A 477 26.94 3.47 6.46
CA ARG A 477 26.31 2.35 7.19
C ARG A 477 25.22 1.65 6.40
N ASP A 478 25.00 2.05 5.17
CA ASP A 478 23.98 1.47 4.31
C ASP A 478 24.64 0.43 3.41
N VAL A 479 24.07 -0.78 3.38
CA VAL A 479 24.35 -1.78 2.34
C VAL A 479 23.08 -1.91 1.50
N VAL A 480 23.18 -1.85 0.19
CA VAL A 480 22.08 -2.14 -0.74
C VAL A 480 22.45 -3.34 -1.58
N VAL A 481 21.70 -4.44 -1.44
CA VAL A 481 21.83 -5.61 -2.32
C VAL A 481 20.81 -5.46 -3.43
N ASN A 482 21.26 -5.05 -4.62
CA ASN A 482 20.42 -4.99 -5.80
C ASN A 482 20.32 -6.38 -6.43
N ALA A 483 19.17 -7.02 -6.26
CA ALA A 483 18.85 -8.34 -6.78
C ALA A 483 17.38 -8.38 -7.23
N PRO A 484 17.10 -8.58 -8.53
CA PRO A 484 15.73 -8.62 -9.05
C PRO A 484 15.06 -9.97 -8.77
N LEU A 485 14.80 -10.27 -7.49
CA LEU A 485 14.22 -11.53 -7.03
C LEU A 485 12.71 -11.45 -6.73
N GLY A 486 12.12 -10.25 -6.77
CA GLY A 486 10.76 -10.02 -6.31
C GLY A 486 10.69 -9.94 -4.78
N HIS A 487 9.53 -9.53 -4.26
CA HIS A 487 9.40 -9.16 -2.85
C HIS A 487 9.71 -10.31 -1.88
N ARG A 488 9.10 -11.50 -2.07
CA ARG A 488 9.23 -12.61 -1.11
C ARG A 488 10.65 -13.17 -1.03
N ALA A 489 11.34 -13.29 -2.16
CA ALA A 489 12.71 -13.77 -2.19
C ALA A 489 13.69 -12.73 -1.62
N ASN A 490 13.52 -11.44 -1.95
CA ASN A 490 14.32 -10.37 -1.32
C ASN A 490 14.05 -10.25 0.18
N GLU A 491 12.80 -10.40 0.63
CA GLU A 491 12.46 -10.46 2.06
C GLU A 491 13.19 -11.60 2.77
N THR A 492 13.24 -12.77 2.12
CA THR A 492 13.94 -13.94 2.65
C THR A 492 15.45 -13.71 2.75
N VAL A 493 16.06 -13.19 1.68
CA VAL A 493 17.50 -12.87 1.64
C VAL A 493 17.82 -11.78 2.66
N GLY A 494 17.00 -10.73 2.76
CA GLY A 494 17.17 -9.64 3.71
C GLY A 494 17.10 -10.10 5.16
N ARG A 495 16.10 -10.92 5.52
CA ARG A 495 15.99 -11.49 6.89
C ARG A 495 17.18 -12.36 7.23
N PHE A 496 17.65 -13.16 6.27
CA PHE A 496 18.85 -13.97 6.42
C PHE A 496 20.08 -13.09 6.68
N LEU A 497 20.32 -12.08 5.84
CA LEU A 497 21.45 -11.17 5.98
C LEU A 497 21.38 -10.39 7.30
N SER A 498 20.23 -9.78 7.61
CA SER A 498 19.99 -9.05 8.85
C SER A 498 20.24 -9.93 10.08
N SER A 499 19.74 -11.16 10.09
CA SER A 499 19.96 -12.11 11.19
C SER A 499 21.43 -12.47 11.37
N MET A 500 22.13 -12.80 10.28
CA MET A 500 23.54 -13.22 10.34
C MET A 500 24.47 -12.06 10.72
N LEU A 501 24.26 -10.88 10.16
CA LEU A 501 25.02 -9.67 10.49
C LEU A 501 24.74 -9.22 11.94
N GLY A 502 23.48 -9.31 12.38
CA GLY A 502 23.10 -9.01 13.74
C GLY A 502 23.70 -9.96 14.77
N GLN A 503 23.76 -11.27 14.46
CA GLN A 503 24.43 -12.25 15.32
C GLN A 503 25.94 -12.01 15.42
N ARG A 504 26.60 -11.64 14.30
CA ARG A 504 28.04 -11.33 14.29
C ARG A 504 28.39 -10.10 15.13
N THR A 505 27.49 -9.11 15.20
CA THR A 505 27.75 -7.82 15.84
C THR A 505 27.08 -7.66 17.21
N GLY A 506 26.13 -8.53 17.55
CA GLY A 506 25.28 -8.40 18.75
C GLY A 506 24.36 -7.18 18.71
N SER A 507 24.06 -6.65 17.53
CA SER A 507 23.23 -5.45 17.32
C SER A 507 22.11 -5.72 16.31
N SER A 508 21.02 -4.97 16.37
CA SER A 508 19.99 -5.03 15.32
C SER A 508 20.51 -4.41 14.02
N VAL A 509 19.98 -4.89 12.90
CA VAL A 509 20.25 -4.38 11.55
C VAL A 509 18.90 -3.89 11.01
N GLY A 510 18.83 -2.60 10.69
CA GLY A 510 17.66 -2.04 10.01
C GLY A 510 17.54 -2.62 8.62
N MET A 511 16.31 -2.86 8.14
CA MET A 511 16.08 -3.52 6.86
C MET A 511 14.85 -2.93 6.16
N GLU A 512 15.01 -2.61 4.88
CA GLU A 512 13.94 -2.20 3.97
C GLU A 512 14.06 -3.00 2.68
N ILE A 513 12.93 -3.41 2.09
CA ILE A 513 12.89 -4.34 0.96
C ILE A 513 11.93 -3.85 -0.10
N ASP A 514 12.35 -4.00 -1.36
CA ASP A 514 11.52 -3.84 -2.54
C ASP A 514 11.73 -5.05 -3.50
N PRO A 515 11.03 -5.16 -4.65
CA PRO A 515 11.21 -6.27 -5.59
C PRO A 515 12.62 -6.47 -6.14
N TYR A 516 13.43 -5.42 -6.11
CA TYR A 516 14.72 -5.29 -6.77
C TYR A 516 15.87 -5.09 -5.80
N ARG A 517 15.60 -4.77 -4.53
CA ARG A 517 16.61 -4.36 -3.54
C ARG A 517 16.30 -4.87 -2.14
N VAL A 518 17.39 -5.10 -1.41
CA VAL A 518 17.41 -5.21 0.05
C VAL A 518 18.33 -4.12 0.58
N GLU A 519 17.78 -3.12 1.26
CA GLU A 519 18.55 -2.10 1.98
C GLU A 519 18.75 -2.53 3.43
N LEU A 520 19.98 -2.44 3.92
CA LEU A 520 20.36 -2.78 5.28
C LEU A 520 21.09 -1.61 5.94
N GLU A 521 20.62 -1.16 7.09
CA GLU A 521 21.36 -0.25 7.97
C GLU A 521 22.20 -1.07 8.95
N VAL A 522 23.50 -1.16 8.69
CA VAL A 522 24.42 -2.04 9.42
C VAL A 522 25.18 -1.32 10.55
N PRO A 523 25.47 -2.00 11.66
CA PRO A 523 26.32 -1.48 12.73
C PRO A 523 27.74 -1.13 12.26
N ARG A 524 28.41 -0.24 13.01
CA ARG A 524 29.81 0.12 12.74
C ARG A 524 30.71 -1.12 12.77
N GLY A 525 31.49 -1.32 11.71
CA GLY A 525 32.44 -2.42 11.60
C GLY A 525 32.08 -3.48 10.57
N ILE A 526 30.81 -3.53 10.15
CA ILE A 526 30.37 -4.32 8.99
C ILE A 526 30.77 -3.59 7.71
N ARG A 527 31.34 -4.33 6.75
CA ARG A 527 31.73 -3.87 5.42
C ARG A 527 30.89 -4.58 4.36
N GLY A 528 30.82 -4.03 3.15
CA GLY A 528 30.17 -4.70 2.01
C GLY A 528 30.68 -6.14 1.76
N GLY A 529 31.98 -6.38 1.99
CA GLY A 529 32.56 -7.72 1.89
C GLY A 529 31.97 -8.75 2.87
N ASP A 530 31.47 -8.35 4.03
CA ASP A 530 30.81 -9.27 4.96
C ASP A 530 29.49 -9.80 4.40
N VAL A 531 28.77 -8.96 3.65
CA VAL A 531 27.52 -9.32 2.96
C VAL A 531 27.83 -10.23 1.78
N VAL A 532 28.83 -9.90 0.97
CA VAL A 532 29.30 -10.77 -0.13
C VAL A 532 29.68 -12.16 0.39
N SER A 533 30.48 -12.25 1.45
CA SER A 533 30.84 -13.54 2.05
C SER A 533 29.62 -14.32 2.54
N LEU A 534 28.59 -13.66 3.08
CA LEU A 534 27.37 -14.35 3.48
C LEU A 534 26.62 -14.95 2.28
N LEU A 535 26.57 -14.24 1.15
CA LEU A 535 25.95 -14.74 -0.08
C LEU A 535 26.75 -15.90 -0.70
N GLU A 536 28.08 -15.80 -0.71
CA GLU A 536 28.96 -16.76 -1.37
C GLU A 536 29.27 -18.01 -0.52
N GLU A 537 29.29 -17.92 0.81
CA GLU A 537 29.80 -19.00 1.66
C GLU A 537 28.71 -19.76 2.44
N THR A 538 27.48 -19.24 2.50
CA THR A 538 26.41 -19.87 3.29
C THR A 538 25.81 -21.06 2.57
N ASP A 539 25.83 -22.23 3.21
CA ASP A 539 25.15 -23.42 2.70
C ASP A 539 23.64 -23.14 2.50
N PRO A 540 23.12 -23.22 1.26
CA PRO A 540 21.72 -22.98 0.95
C PRO A 540 20.75 -23.87 1.76
N GLY A 541 21.17 -25.09 2.11
CA GLY A 541 20.38 -26.01 2.94
C GLY A 541 20.19 -25.56 4.39
N HIS A 542 21.02 -24.61 4.87
CA HIS A 542 20.89 -24.05 6.22
C HIS A 542 20.00 -22.79 6.28
N LEU A 543 19.51 -22.29 5.15
CA LEU A 543 18.72 -21.06 5.11
C LEU A 543 17.42 -21.17 5.94
N ALA A 544 16.63 -22.24 5.73
CA ALA A 544 15.41 -22.48 6.49
C ALA A 544 15.64 -22.56 8.02
N PRO A 545 16.59 -23.39 8.53
CA PRO A 545 16.92 -23.42 9.95
C PRO A 545 17.37 -22.06 10.53
N ILE A 546 18.18 -21.28 9.80
CA ILE A 546 18.65 -19.96 10.23
C ILE A 546 17.46 -19.00 10.37
N LEU A 547 16.59 -18.97 9.35
CA LEU A 547 15.40 -18.12 9.36
C LEU A 547 14.43 -18.52 10.47
N GLU A 548 14.19 -19.82 10.69
CA GLU A 548 13.34 -20.29 11.78
C GLU A 548 13.86 -19.82 13.15
N LEU A 549 15.18 -19.89 13.38
CA LEU A 549 15.81 -19.36 14.60
C LEU A 549 15.62 -17.84 14.74
N SER A 550 15.70 -17.10 13.64
CA SER A 550 15.48 -15.65 13.63
C SER A 550 14.01 -15.27 13.92
N LEU A 551 13.06 -16.08 13.46
CA LEU A 551 11.63 -15.82 13.62
C LEU A 551 11.11 -16.11 15.03
N LYS A 552 11.82 -16.91 15.83
CA LYS A 552 11.37 -17.30 17.19
C LYS A 552 11.01 -16.12 18.10
N ASN A 553 11.64 -14.97 17.88
CA ASN A 553 11.37 -13.76 18.66
C ASN A 553 10.55 -12.71 17.89
N ALA A 554 10.23 -12.95 16.61
CA ALA A 554 9.48 -12.02 15.78
C ALA A 554 7.99 -12.01 16.17
N ASP A 555 7.42 -10.81 16.34
CA ASP A 555 6.00 -10.67 16.69
C ASP A 555 5.06 -11.18 15.58
N SER A 556 5.52 -11.15 14.32
CA SER A 556 4.80 -11.76 13.20
C SER A 556 4.58 -13.27 13.36
N LEU A 557 5.58 -14.01 13.83
CA LEU A 557 5.44 -15.44 14.11
C LEU A 557 4.51 -15.68 15.31
N LYS A 558 4.60 -14.86 16.37
CA LYS A 558 3.69 -14.95 17.52
C LYS A 558 2.24 -14.71 17.13
N PHE A 559 2.01 -13.74 16.23
CA PHE A 559 0.69 -13.47 15.68
C PHE A 559 0.15 -14.67 14.90
N LYS A 560 0.96 -15.20 13.98
CA LYS A 560 0.60 -16.37 13.19
C LYS A 560 0.32 -17.59 14.06
N LEU A 561 1.17 -17.82 15.06
CA LEU A 561 0.99 -18.86 16.07
C LEU A 561 -0.35 -18.72 16.80
N ALA A 562 -0.77 -17.50 17.15
CA ALA A 562 -2.07 -17.29 17.78
C ALA A 562 -3.25 -17.61 16.83
N GLN A 563 -3.14 -17.26 15.54
CA GLN A 563 -4.16 -17.59 14.54
C GLN A 563 -4.28 -19.11 14.35
N VAL A 564 -3.15 -19.79 14.18
CA VAL A 564 -3.06 -21.25 14.03
C VAL A 564 -3.56 -21.95 15.31
N ALA A 565 -3.13 -21.52 16.50
CA ALA A 565 -3.58 -22.07 17.78
C ALA A 565 -5.09 -21.94 18.00
N ALA A 566 -5.72 -20.89 17.47
CA ALA A 566 -7.18 -20.77 17.49
C ALA A 566 -7.84 -21.87 16.62
N LYS A 567 -7.28 -22.15 15.44
CA LYS A 567 -7.74 -23.24 14.58
C LYS A 567 -7.44 -24.63 15.16
N PHE A 568 -6.42 -24.81 15.98
CA PHE A 568 -6.22 -26.07 16.73
C PHE A 568 -7.08 -26.20 17.99
N GLY A 569 -7.83 -25.17 18.36
CA GLY A 569 -8.68 -25.15 19.56
C GLY A 569 -7.94 -24.95 20.87
N SER A 570 -6.62 -24.71 20.82
CA SER A 570 -5.75 -24.43 21.97
C SER A 570 -6.09 -23.08 22.61
N LEU A 571 -6.40 -22.07 21.78
CA LEU A 571 -6.94 -20.80 22.23
C LEU A 571 -8.46 -20.84 22.27
N LYS A 572 -9.02 -20.92 23.49
CA LYS A 572 -10.47 -20.82 23.71
C LYS A 572 -10.92 -19.37 23.55
N ARG A 573 -11.08 -18.88 22.31
CA ARG A 573 -11.75 -17.62 21.93
C ARG A 573 -13.20 -17.45 22.49
N TRP A 574 -13.67 -18.33 23.39
CA TRP A 574 -15.02 -18.33 23.96
C TRP A 574 -15.18 -17.64 25.32
N ARG A 575 -14.10 -17.37 26.06
CA ARG A 575 -14.27 -16.56 27.27
C ARG A 575 -14.35 -15.11 26.80
N GLY A 576 -15.58 -14.66 26.53
CA GLY A 576 -15.91 -13.38 25.91
C GLY A 576 -15.26 -12.16 26.57
N SER A 577 -15.36 -11.03 25.87
CA SER A 577 -14.87 -9.67 26.14
C SER A 577 -14.80 -9.25 27.60
N GLY A 578 -13.84 -9.78 28.35
CA GLY A 578 -13.63 -9.45 29.76
C GLY A 578 -12.56 -10.26 30.50
N GLY A 579 -11.80 -11.11 29.82
CA GLY A 579 -10.77 -11.94 30.45
C GLY A 579 -9.42 -11.75 29.79
N ARG A 580 -8.55 -10.94 30.41
CA ARG A 580 -7.09 -10.83 30.23
C ARG A 580 -6.57 -11.28 28.86
N SER A 581 -6.16 -10.33 28.01
CA SER A 581 -5.26 -10.60 26.89
C SER A 581 -4.20 -11.61 27.36
N PHE A 582 -4.30 -12.84 26.86
CA PHE A 582 -3.34 -13.88 27.17
C PHE A 582 -2.12 -13.47 26.37
N GLY A 583 -1.14 -12.84 27.02
CA GLY A 583 0.01 -12.24 26.33
C GLY A 583 0.60 -13.23 25.33
N ARG A 584 0.66 -12.83 24.06
CA ARG A 584 1.11 -13.67 22.93
C ARG A 584 2.50 -14.27 23.18
N ASP A 585 3.33 -13.56 23.95
CA ASP A 585 4.65 -14.01 24.42
C ASP A 585 4.62 -15.32 25.20
N ARG A 586 3.50 -15.67 25.84
CA ARG A 586 3.35 -16.90 26.63
C ARG A 586 2.90 -18.10 25.81
N LEU A 587 2.61 -17.93 24.52
CA LEU A 587 2.15 -19.01 23.63
C LEU A 587 3.29 -19.78 22.99
N LEU A 588 4.46 -19.16 22.79
CA LEU A 588 5.60 -19.78 22.12
C LEU A 588 6.10 -21.01 22.88
N GLU A 589 6.50 -20.83 24.14
CA GLU A 589 7.16 -21.91 24.91
C GLU A 589 6.28 -23.18 25.06
N PRO A 590 4.97 -23.09 25.36
CA PRO A 590 4.13 -24.28 25.45
C PRO A 590 3.83 -24.97 24.12
N LEU A 591 3.93 -24.26 22.99
CA LEU A 591 3.52 -24.76 21.67
C LEU A 591 4.70 -25.12 20.77
N LYS A 592 5.94 -24.81 21.15
CA LYS A 592 7.15 -25.00 20.35
C LYS A 592 7.32 -26.39 19.75
N ASP A 593 6.96 -27.44 20.50
CA ASP A 593 7.09 -28.84 20.07
C ASP A 593 5.74 -29.44 19.64
N THR A 594 4.85 -28.62 19.08
CA THR A 594 3.50 -29.01 18.66
C THR A 594 3.29 -28.71 17.17
N PRO A 595 2.38 -29.44 16.48
CA PRO A 595 2.03 -29.14 15.09
C PRO A 595 1.46 -27.73 14.88
N VAL A 596 1.07 -27.04 15.96
CA VAL A 596 0.64 -25.63 15.93
C VAL A 596 1.80 -24.71 15.60
N TYR A 597 2.98 -24.94 16.18
CA TYR A 597 4.18 -24.16 15.89
C TYR A 597 4.72 -24.48 14.49
N ASP A 598 4.78 -25.76 14.13
CA ASP A 598 5.22 -26.19 12.81
C ASP A 598 4.39 -25.55 11.68
N GLU A 599 3.06 -25.52 11.84
CA GLU A 599 2.18 -24.84 10.87
C GLU A 599 2.37 -23.33 10.86
N ALA A 600 2.58 -22.69 12.01
CA ALA A 600 2.81 -21.24 12.06
C ALA A 600 4.11 -20.85 11.32
N VAL A 601 5.17 -21.63 11.48
CA VAL A 601 6.43 -21.46 10.74
C VAL A 601 6.21 -21.71 9.24
N ARG A 602 5.58 -22.84 8.89
CA ARG A 602 5.31 -23.22 7.49
C ARG A 602 4.47 -22.17 6.77
N GLU A 603 3.43 -21.65 7.42
CA GLU A 603 2.57 -20.61 6.87
C GLU A 603 3.33 -19.30 6.66
N THR A 604 4.18 -18.92 7.62
CA THR A 604 5.06 -17.74 7.47
C THR A 604 6.00 -17.92 6.28
N PHE A 605 6.60 -19.11 6.13
CA PHE A 605 7.49 -19.42 5.02
C PHE A 605 6.79 -19.44 3.66
N HIS A 606 5.49 -19.74 3.62
CA HIS A 606 4.72 -19.81 2.39
C HIS A 606 4.08 -18.48 1.98
N GLU A 607 3.59 -17.69 2.95
CA GLU A 607 2.88 -16.45 2.68
C GLU A 607 3.79 -15.22 2.61
N ASP A 608 4.79 -15.15 3.48
CA ASP A 608 5.62 -13.97 3.65
C ASP A 608 7.02 -14.14 3.02
N LEU A 609 7.52 -15.38 2.91
CA LEU A 609 8.87 -15.70 2.42
C LEU A 609 8.84 -16.60 1.16
N ASP A 610 10.00 -16.77 0.52
CA ASP A 610 10.24 -17.73 -0.55
C ASP A 610 11.63 -18.36 -0.35
N VAL A 611 11.68 -19.30 0.60
CA VAL A 611 12.93 -19.93 1.06
C VAL A 611 13.57 -20.78 -0.03
N ASP A 612 12.78 -21.48 -0.84
CA ASP A 612 13.29 -22.32 -1.92
C ASP A 612 13.97 -21.47 -3.02
N ARG A 613 13.38 -20.32 -3.39
CA ARG A 613 14.03 -19.41 -4.35
C ARG A 613 15.26 -18.74 -3.77
N ALA A 614 15.22 -18.31 -2.52
CA ALA A 614 16.39 -17.71 -1.88
C ALA A 614 17.55 -18.71 -1.76
N ALA A 615 17.27 -19.98 -1.44
CA ALA A 615 18.26 -21.06 -1.45
C ALA A 615 18.81 -21.29 -2.87
N SER A 616 17.93 -21.41 -3.88
CA SER A 616 18.33 -21.55 -5.29
C SER A 616 19.17 -20.37 -5.79
N PHE A 617 18.92 -19.17 -5.28
CA PHE A 617 19.70 -17.97 -5.59
C PHE A 617 21.12 -18.03 -5.00
N LEU A 618 21.27 -18.47 -3.74
CA LEU A 618 22.58 -18.72 -3.14
C LEU A 618 23.34 -19.82 -3.89
N GLU A 619 22.66 -20.91 -4.28
CA GLU A 619 23.24 -21.96 -5.13
C GLU A 619 23.74 -21.41 -6.47
N ALA A 620 22.95 -20.54 -7.11
CA ALA A 620 23.32 -19.93 -8.39
C ALA A 620 24.54 -18.99 -8.27
N ILE A 621 24.65 -18.24 -7.19
CA ILE A 621 25.85 -17.43 -6.87
C ILE A 621 27.07 -18.36 -6.71
N GLN A 622 26.94 -19.40 -5.89
CA GLN A 622 28.03 -20.34 -5.59
C GLN A 622 28.48 -21.15 -6.80
N ALA A 623 27.56 -21.42 -7.73
CA ALA A 623 27.84 -22.07 -9.01
C ALA A 623 28.43 -21.12 -10.07
N GLY A 624 28.53 -19.81 -9.77
CA GLY A 624 28.98 -18.79 -10.72
C GLY A 624 28.00 -18.51 -11.86
N GLN A 625 26.72 -18.86 -11.69
CA GLN A 625 25.64 -18.57 -12.63
C GLN A 625 25.09 -17.15 -12.44
N VAL A 626 25.19 -16.63 -11.22
CA VAL A 626 24.89 -15.24 -10.88
C VAL A 626 26.17 -14.59 -10.38
N ALA A 627 26.62 -13.52 -11.04
CA ALA A 627 27.78 -12.75 -10.63
C ALA A 627 27.45 -11.85 -9.43
N VAL A 628 28.39 -11.70 -8.50
CA VAL A 628 28.28 -10.75 -7.37
C VAL A 628 29.32 -9.67 -7.56
N GLU A 629 28.84 -8.47 -7.87
CA GLU A 629 29.66 -7.27 -8.05
C GLU A 629 29.51 -6.34 -6.85
N THR A 630 30.49 -5.47 -6.62
CA THR A 630 30.45 -4.49 -5.51
C THR A 630 30.66 -3.07 -6.02
N HIS A 631 29.99 -2.11 -5.38
CA HIS A 631 30.14 -0.68 -5.69
C HIS A 631 30.21 0.14 -4.40
N THR A 632 31.05 1.17 -4.36
CA THR A 632 31.34 1.94 -3.13
C THR A 632 30.49 3.19 -2.94
N GLU A 633 29.63 3.50 -3.92
CA GLU A 633 28.71 4.63 -3.88
C GLU A 633 27.30 4.14 -4.26
N ARG A 634 26.28 4.93 -3.91
CA ARG A 634 24.91 4.62 -4.30
C ARG A 634 24.71 4.92 -5.78
N THR A 635 24.26 3.93 -6.53
CA THR A 635 23.99 4.07 -7.97
C THR A 635 22.58 4.60 -8.23
N ALA A 636 22.29 5.04 -9.46
CA ALA A 636 20.96 5.48 -9.85
C ALA A 636 19.91 4.38 -9.67
N ILE A 637 20.27 3.12 -9.95
CA ILE A 637 19.41 1.99 -9.63
C ILE A 637 19.33 1.80 -8.12
N GLY A 638 20.44 1.82 -7.37
CA GLY A 638 20.43 1.65 -5.91
C GLY A 638 19.60 2.71 -5.14
N LEU A 639 19.35 3.88 -5.73
CA LEU A 639 18.52 4.95 -5.15
C LEU A 639 17.02 4.82 -5.43
N GLY A 640 16.60 3.95 -6.36
CA GLY A 640 15.21 3.86 -6.83
C GLY A 640 14.17 3.47 -5.78
N GLY A 641 14.57 2.77 -4.71
CA GLY A 641 13.66 2.20 -3.70
C GLY A 641 13.08 3.19 -2.68
N ARG A 642 13.87 4.21 -2.28
CA ARG A 642 13.63 5.05 -1.08
C ARG A 642 12.39 5.95 -1.04
N SER A 643 11.54 5.91 -2.07
CA SER A 643 10.49 6.92 -2.22
C SER A 643 9.06 6.35 -2.15
N SER A 644 8.86 5.04 -2.05
CA SER A 644 7.54 4.35 -2.16
C SER A 644 6.44 4.91 -1.24
N GLY A 645 6.77 5.53 -0.11
CA GLY A 645 5.82 6.16 0.82
C GLY A 645 5.59 7.67 0.69
N ARG A 646 6.35 8.38 -0.16
CA ARG A 646 6.40 9.85 -0.16
C ARG A 646 5.60 10.56 -1.27
N GLU A 647 5.09 9.82 -2.27
CA GLU A 647 4.58 10.44 -3.52
C GLU A 647 3.28 11.22 -3.39
N LEU A 648 2.38 10.83 -2.49
CA LEU A 648 1.06 11.46 -2.33
C LEU A 648 0.88 12.13 -0.99
N LEU A 649 1.87 11.99 -0.12
CA LEU A 649 2.01 12.86 1.01
C LEU A 649 2.61 14.15 0.49
N SER A 650 1.75 15.15 0.25
CA SER A 650 2.21 16.52 0.46
C SER A 650 2.80 16.51 1.87
N PRO A 651 4.12 16.70 2.05
CA PRO A 651 4.58 16.98 3.39
C PRO A 651 3.83 18.25 3.79
N GLU A 652 3.42 18.38 5.04
CA GLU A 652 3.06 19.71 5.56
C GLU A 652 4.24 20.69 5.38
N ASN A 653 5.43 20.15 5.12
CA ASN A 653 6.62 20.79 4.57
C ASN A 653 6.70 20.64 3.04
N ALA A 654 5.69 21.10 2.30
CA ALA A 654 5.88 21.32 0.88
C ALA A 654 7.01 22.35 0.73
N ASP A 655 8.00 21.96 -0.06
CA ASP A 655 9.34 22.50 -0.22
C ASP A 655 9.47 24.03 -0.18
N ALA A 656 10.70 24.51 0.02
CA ALA A 656 11.06 25.91 -0.22
C ALA A 656 10.43 26.47 -1.52
N SER A 657 10.17 25.64 -2.54
CA SER A 657 9.45 26.00 -3.76
C SER A 657 7.99 26.43 -3.54
N VAL A 658 7.21 25.81 -2.65
CA VAL A 658 5.83 26.20 -2.33
C VAL A 658 5.83 27.48 -1.47
N ILE A 659 6.75 27.58 -0.52
CA ILE A 659 6.95 28.80 0.28
C ILE A 659 7.37 29.97 -0.63
N ASP A 660 8.27 29.75 -1.57
CA ASP A 660 8.68 30.73 -2.57
C ASP A 660 7.52 31.10 -3.50
N THR A 661 6.69 30.14 -3.91
CA THR A 661 5.50 30.40 -4.71
C THR A 661 4.50 31.28 -3.95
N VAL A 662 4.22 30.98 -2.68
CA VAL A 662 3.33 31.77 -1.81
C VAL A 662 3.91 33.17 -1.58
N ARG A 663 5.22 33.26 -1.34
CA ARG A 663 5.97 34.51 -1.17
C ARG A 663 5.87 35.39 -2.41
N GLU A 664 6.18 34.87 -3.59
CA GLU A 664 6.13 35.62 -4.85
C GLU A 664 4.71 36.02 -5.22
N ARG A 665 3.72 35.16 -4.95
CA ARG A 665 2.30 35.49 -5.08
C ARG A 665 1.91 36.67 -4.18
N ILE A 666 2.19 36.61 -2.88
CA ILE A 666 1.82 37.69 -1.93
C ILE A 666 2.55 38.99 -2.27
N LYS A 667 3.83 38.93 -2.68
CA LYS A 667 4.56 40.11 -3.17
C LYS A 667 3.90 40.74 -4.39
N GLY A 668 3.38 39.91 -5.30
CA GLY A 668 2.67 40.30 -6.51
C GLY A 668 1.25 40.83 -6.27
N ASP A 669 0.60 40.43 -5.18
CA ASP A 669 -0.76 40.83 -4.82
C ASP A 669 -0.85 42.34 -4.57
N ARG A 670 -2.04 42.89 -4.82
CA ARG A 670 -2.35 44.29 -4.56
C ARG A 670 -2.92 44.42 -3.15
N VAL A 671 -2.59 45.52 -2.48
CA VAL A 671 -3.13 45.90 -1.18
C VAL A 671 -3.54 47.37 -1.21
N LEU A 672 -4.67 47.68 -0.57
CA LEU A 672 -5.14 49.06 -0.37
C LEU A 672 -4.59 49.57 0.96
N LEU A 673 -3.73 50.58 0.90
CA LEU A 673 -3.24 51.29 2.08
C LEU A 673 -4.09 52.53 2.29
N ALA A 674 -4.55 52.79 3.51
CA ALA A 674 -5.36 53.97 3.82
C ALA A 674 -4.98 54.59 5.16
N CYS A 675 -4.84 55.91 5.21
CA CYS A 675 -4.57 56.63 6.45
C CYS A 675 -5.84 56.78 7.28
N LEU A 676 -5.86 56.19 8.48
CA LEU A 676 -7.00 56.33 9.41
C LEU A 676 -6.89 57.53 10.34
N HIS A 677 -5.82 58.32 10.22
CA HIS A 677 -5.62 59.53 11.01
C HIS A 677 -6.21 60.78 10.34
N CYS A 678 -5.76 61.10 9.12
CA CYS A 678 -6.32 62.22 8.37
C CYS A 678 -7.50 61.82 7.48
N GLY A 679 -7.60 60.53 7.10
CA GLY A 679 -8.66 60.06 6.21
C GLY A 679 -8.51 60.50 4.74
N GLU A 680 -7.57 61.36 4.40
CA GLU A 680 -7.42 62.01 3.08
C GLU A 680 -6.55 61.22 2.08
N TRP A 681 -5.87 60.16 2.52
CA TRP A 681 -4.98 59.38 1.68
C TRP A 681 -5.35 57.90 1.67
N ASP A 682 -5.54 57.36 0.47
CA ASP A 682 -5.58 55.93 0.21
C ASP A 682 -4.91 55.60 -1.14
N ARG A 683 -4.26 54.43 -1.23
CA ARG A 683 -3.52 54.00 -2.42
C ARG A 683 -3.49 52.48 -2.53
N THR A 684 -3.88 51.98 -3.70
CA THR A 684 -3.72 50.56 -4.04
C THR A 684 -2.40 50.32 -4.77
N GLN A 685 -1.53 49.47 -4.22
CA GLN A 685 -0.25 49.11 -4.83
C GLN A 685 0.12 47.65 -4.54
N LYS A 686 1.15 47.14 -5.23
CA LYS A 686 1.66 45.80 -4.94
C LYS A 686 2.34 45.74 -3.58
N VAL A 687 2.19 44.63 -2.86
CA VAL A 687 2.79 44.43 -1.53
C VAL A 687 4.32 44.60 -1.56
N GLU A 688 4.99 44.13 -2.62
CA GLU A 688 6.44 44.31 -2.78
C GLU A 688 6.88 45.79 -2.71
N ARG A 689 6.04 46.72 -3.20
CA ARG A 689 6.32 48.17 -3.30
C ARG A 689 5.95 48.96 -2.04
N VAL A 690 5.43 48.28 -1.02
CA VAL A 690 5.12 48.89 0.27
C VAL A 690 6.43 49.12 1.02
N PRO A 691 6.68 50.32 1.57
CA PRO A 691 7.87 50.58 2.39
C PRO A 691 7.83 49.78 3.70
N ASP A 692 8.99 49.52 4.29
CA ASP A 692 9.12 48.71 5.52
C ASP A 692 8.29 49.26 6.68
N GLN A 693 8.19 50.59 6.76
CA GLN A 693 7.24 51.28 7.63
C GLN A 693 6.32 52.17 6.78
N PRO A 694 5.04 51.80 6.59
CA PRO A 694 4.07 52.62 5.88
C PRO A 694 3.71 53.90 6.65
N GLU A 695 3.82 55.05 5.97
CA GLU A 695 3.46 56.37 6.48
C GLU A 695 2.54 57.09 5.50
N CYS A 696 1.63 57.89 6.04
CA CYS A 696 0.77 58.75 5.23
C CYS A 696 1.60 59.91 4.62
N PRO A 697 1.63 60.10 3.29
CA PRO A 697 2.38 61.19 2.67
C PRO A 697 1.75 62.57 2.92
N GLU A 698 0.47 62.64 3.29
CA GLU A 698 -0.24 63.91 3.55
C GLU A 698 -0.01 64.44 4.97
N CYS A 699 0.05 63.55 5.98
CA CYS A 699 0.10 63.95 7.39
C CYS A 699 1.22 63.31 8.21
N GLY A 700 2.05 62.45 7.62
CA GLY A 700 3.17 61.77 8.28
C GLY A 700 2.76 60.72 9.32
N SER A 701 1.47 60.39 9.44
CA SER A 701 1.00 59.40 10.42
C SER A 701 1.30 57.96 9.98
N THR A 702 1.79 57.14 10.91
CA THR A 702 1.97 55.68 10.74
C THR A 702 0.68 54.88 10.96
N GLN A 703 -0.44 55.56 11.23
CA GLN A 703 -1.75 54.92 11.42
C GLN A 703 -2.38 54.57 10.06
N VAL A 704 -1.73 53.65 9.35
CA VAL A 704 -2.08 53.22 7.99
C VAL A 704 -2.65 51.81 8.04
N ALA A 705 -3.90 51.63 7.61
CA ALA A 705 -4.51 50.30 7.48
C ALA A 705 -4.09 49.63 6.16
N ALA A 706 -3.81 48.33 6.22
CA ALA A 706 -3.72 47.47 5.05
C ALA A 706 -5.03 46.70 4.88
N LEU A 707 -5.69 46.91 3.75
CA LEU A 707 -7.02 46.39 3.43
C LEU A 707 -7.01 45.66 2.07
N ASN A 708 -8.03 44.83 1.85
CA ASN A 708 -8.26 44.21 0.55
C ASN A 708 -8.42 45.31 -0.54
N PRO A 709 -7.87 45.14 -1.76
CA PRO A 709 -7.97 46.14 -2.84
C PRO A 709 -9.37 46.63 -3.17
N TRP A 710 -10.39 45.81 -2.88
CA TRP A 710 -11.78 46.08 -3.20
C TRP A 710 -12.59 46.57 -1.99
N ALA A 711 -11.91 46.91 -0.88
CA ALA A 711 -12.54 47.29 0.40
C ALA A 711 -13.01 48.76 0.47
N GLU A 712 -13.56 49.31 -0.62
CA GLU A 712 -14.02 50.71 -0.68
C GLU A 712 -15.12 51.02 0.35
N GLU A 713 -15.96 50.04 0.64
CA GLU A 713 -17.03 50.16 1.66
C GLU A 713 -16.46 50.37 3.06
N VAL A 714 -15.30 49.79 3.37
CA VAL A 714 -14.62 49.98 4.66
C VAL A 714 -14.12 51.42 4.79
N LEU A 715 -13.63 52.04 3.71
CA LEU A 715 -13.22 53.45 3.74
C LEU A 715 -14.41 54.39 3.94
N LYS A 716 -15.54 54.09 3.28
CA LYS A 716 -16.80 54.83 3.50
C LYS A 716 -17.28 54.70 4.95
N ALA A 717 -17.21 53.50 5.51
CA ALA A 717 -17.57 53.24 6.91
C ALA A 717 -16.65 53.98 7.90
N VAL A 718 -15.34 54.05 7.64
CA VAL A 718 -14.41 54.79 8.48
C VAL A 718 -14.71 56.30 8.46
N ARG A 719 -14.99 56.86 7.27
CA ARG A 719 -15.23 58.31 7.03
C ARG A 719 -16.67 58.78 7.38
N ALA A 720 -17.59 57.87 7.68
CA ALA A 720 -18.98 58.24 8.00
C ALA A 720 -19.10 58.92 9.38
N ASN A 721 -19.90 59.99 9.44
CA ASN A 721 -20.16 60.75 10.68
C ASN A 721 -21.14 60.03 11.63
N GLU A 722 -22.09 59.26 11.09
CA GLU A 722 -22.99 58.38 11.82
C GLU A 722 -22.81 56.97 11.26
N LYS A 723 -22.67 55.97 12.14
CA LYS A 723 -22.33 54.59 11.77
C LYS A 723 -23.42 53.63 12.24
N ASP A 724 -23.85 52.74 11.36
CA ASP A 724 -24.63 51.58 11.77
C ASP A 724 -23.72 50.49 12.40
N ALA A 725 -24.33 49.44 12.96
CA ALA A 725 -23.60 48.38 13.66
C ALA A 725 -22.59 47.62 12.76
N GLU A 726 -22.86 47.50 11.46
CA GLU A 726 -21.94 46.87 10.51
C GLU A 726 -20.78 47.81 10.15
N GLN A 727 -21.06 49.11 9.98
CA GLN A 727 -20.05 50.15 9.77
C GLN A 727 -19.12 50.34 10.98
N GLU A 728 -19.64 50.21 12.20
CA GLU A 728 -18.83 50.20 13.43
C GLU A 728 -17.86 49.02 13.44
N LYS A 729 -18.33 47.81 13.12
CA LYS A 729 -17.50 46.60 13.05
C LYS A 729 -16.43 46.67 11.97
N MET A 730 -16.77 47.19 10.78
CA MET A 730 -15.81 47.45 9.70
C MET A 730 -14.74 48.47 10.10
N THR A 731 -15.17 49.56 10.74
CA THR A 731 -14.26 50.59 11.27
C THR A 731 -13.30 49.99 12.29
N GLU A 732 -13.80 49.23 13.27
CA GLU A 732 -12.97 48.60 14.29
C GLU A 732 -11.93 47.65 13.68
N ARG A 733 -12.33 46.84 12.70
CA ARG A 733 -11.43 45.93 11.98
C ARG A 733 -10.33 46.70 11.24
N ALA A 734 -10.66 47.84 10.63
CA ALA A 734 -9.69 48.70 9.96
C ALA A 734 -8.68 49.31 10.96
N TYR A 735 -9.13 49.78 12.12
CA TYR A 735 -8.23 50.30 13.17
C TYR A 735 -7.33 49.21 13.75
N ARG A 736 -7.81 47.97 13.90
CA ARG A 736 -6.97 46.83 14.28
C ARG A 736 -5.92 46.50 13.23
N SER A 737 -6.28 46.56 11.93
CA SER A 737 -5.31 46.45 10.83
C SER A 737 -4.25 47.55 10.91
N ALA A 738 -4.65 48.82 11.09
CA ALA A 738 -3.71 49.94 11.22
C ALA A 738 -2.78 49.80 12.42
N SER A 739 -3.28 49.30 13.56
CA SER A 739 -2.45 49.05 14.73
C SER A 739 -1.38 48.00 14.46
N LEU A 740 -1.70 46.92 13.73
CA LEU A 740 -0.74 45.88 13.36
C LEU A 740 0.32 46.41 12.41
N VAL A 741 -0.08 47.19 11.40
CA VAL A 741 0.85 47.84 10.47
C VAL A 741 1.74 48.85 11.19
N GLN A 742 1.19 49.60 12.15
CA GLN A 742 1.98 50.53 12.93
C GLN A 742 3.05 49.82 13.79
N SER A 743 2.69 48.68 14.41
CA SER A 743 3.60 47.93 15.28
C SER A 743 4.60 47.03 14.55
N HIS A 744 4.24 46.49 13.38
CA HIS A 744 5.02 45.46 12.69
C HIS A 744 5.34 45.79 11.22
N GLY A 745 4.99 46.99 10.76
CA GLY A 745 5.36 47.52 9.45
C GLY A 745 4.90 46.63 8.29
N LYS A 746 5.76 46.47 7.29
CA LYS A 746 5.51 45.68 6.08
C LYS A 746 5.21 44.21 6.37
N ARG A 747 5.71 43.63 7.47
CA ARG A 747 5.37 42.25 7.86
C ARG A 747 3.87 42.09 8.14
N ALA A 748 3.24 43.07 8.79
CA ALA A 748 1.78 43.05 8.97
C ALA A 748 1.04 43.20 7.65
N VAL A 749 1.57 44.00 6.72
CA VAL A 749 0.98 44.17 5.38
C VAL A 749 1.03 42.86 4.59
N ILE A 750 2.14 42.11 4.66
CA ILE A 750 2.29 40.79 4.03
C ILE A 750 1.27 39.79 4.60
N ALA A 751 1.15 39.70 5.93
CA ALA A 751 0.18 38.81 6.57
C ALA A 751 -1.28 39.17 6.24
N LEU A 752 -1.60 40.47 6.16
CA LEU A 752 -2.96 40.96 5.85
C LEU A 752 -3.33 40.87 4.37
N ALA A 753 -2.34 40.73 3.48
CA ALA A 753 -2.57 40.53 2.05
C ALA A 753 -2.97 39.07 1.72
N ALA A 754 -2.68 38.13 2.62
CA ALA A 754 -3.02 36.73 2.48
C ALA A 754 -4.54 36.48 2.49
N ARG A 755 -4.98 35.46 1.75
CA ARG A 755 -6.39 35.13 1.51
C ARG A 755 -7.06 34.67 2.81
N GLY A 756 -8.13 35.35 3.21
CA GLY A 756 -8.87 34.99 4.42
C GLY A 756 -8.18 35.35 5.74
N VAL A 757 -7.01 36.01 5.69
CA VAL A 757 -6.27 36.41 6.89
C VAL A 757 -6.74 37.81 7.34
N GLY A 758 -7.65 37.85 8.31
CA GLY A 758 -8.05 39.09 8.97
C GLY A 758 -7.07 39.55 10.06
N PRO A 759 -7.27 40.76 10.65
CA PRO A 759 -6.39 41.31 11.68
C PRO A 759 -6.14 40.39 12.88
N HIS A 760 -7.14 39.60 13.30
CA HIS A 760 -6.96 38.64 14.38
C HIS A 760 -5.97 37.52 14.02
N ASN A 761 -6.13 36.91 12.85
CA ASN A 761 -5.26 35.84 12.38
C ASN A 761 -3.85 36.37 12.04
N ALA A 762 -3.77 37.57 11.44
CA ALA A 762 -2.50 38.24 11.18
C ALA A 762 -1.72 38.48 12.49
N ALA A 763 -2.39 38.92 13.56
CA ALA A 763 -1.75 39.10 14.87
C ALA A 763 -1.20 37.78 15.43
N GLN A 764 -1.92 36.66 15.28
CA GLN A 764 -1.43 35.35 15.73
C GLN A 764 -0.18 34.92 14.96
N VAL A 765 -0.17 35.10 13.64
CA VAL A 765 0.95 34.73 12.76
C VAL A 765 2.21 35.54 13.08
N ILE A 766 2.06 36.85 13.32
CA ILE A 766 3.16 37.79 13.56
C ILE A 766 3.79 37.59 14.95
N ASN A 767 3.00 37.21 15.96
CA ASN A 767 3.48 37.10 17.35
C ASN A 767 4.21 35.80 17.69
N LYS A 768 4.29 34.83 16.77
CA LYS A 768 5.10 33.62 16.94
C LYS A 768 6.60 33.95 16.81
N TRP A 769 7.41 33.45 17.75
CA TRP A 769 8.88 33.53 17.70
C TRP A 769 9.43 32.57 16.62
N ARG A 770 10.44 33.00 15.85
CA ARG A 770 11.00 32.26 14.71
C ARG A 770 12.49 32.53 14.54
N GLU A 771 13.19 31.59 13.90
CA GLU A 771 14.59 31.72 13.48
C GLU A 771 14.71 32.07 11.98
N ASP A 772 13.74 31.68 11.14
CA ASP A 772 13.73 31.92 9.68
C ASP A 772 12.50 32.74 9.19
N GLU A 773 12.65 33.45 8.07
CA GLU A 773 11.58 34.13 7.32
C GLU A 773 10.67 33.13 6.59
N ASP A 774 11.17 31.96 6.17
CA ASP A 774 10.36 30.90 5.54
C ASP A 774 9.22 30.42 6.45
N ASP A 775 9.52 30.29 7.75
CA ASP A 775 8.54 29.91 8.76
C ASP A 775 7.37 30.91 8.83
N PHE A 776 7.64 32.21 8.60
CA PHE A 776 6.60 33.24 8.60
C PHE A 776 5.60 33.05 7.46
N TYR A 777 6.07 32.69 6.27
CA TYR A 777 5.19 32.38 5.14
C TYR A 777 4.47 31.03 5.31
N ARG A 778 5.11 30.05 5.97
CA ARG A 778 4.48 28.77 6.30
C ARG A 778 3.26 28.95 7.21
N ASP A 779 3.37 29.81 8.20
CA ASP A 779 2.27 30.15 9.11
C ASP A 779 1.13 30.94 8.44
N ILE A 780 1.47 31.79 7.47
CA ILE A 780 0.45 32.44 6.63
C ILE A 780 -0.33 31.38 5.84
N LEU A 781 0.38 30.44 5.21
CA LEU A 781 -0.21 29.35 4.43
C LEU A 781 -1.15 28.47 5.28
N GLU A 782 -0.76 28.17 6.53
CA GLU A 782 -1.61 27.44 7.48
C GLU A 782 -2.95 28.15 7.72
N LYS A 783 -2.92 29.49 7.89
CA LYS A 783 -4.15 30.29 8.06
C LYS A 783 -5.00 30.36 6.80
N GLU A 784 -4.41 30.41 5.61
CA GLU A 784 -5.14 30.34 4.34
C GLU A 784 -5.85 28.98 4.19
N ARG A 785 -5.17 27.88 4.52
CA ARG A 785 -5.74 26.52 4.52
C ARG A 785 -6.91 26.40 5.49
N GLN A 786 -6.75 26.90 6.72
CA GLN A 786 -7.81 26.90 7.73
C GLN A 786 -9.05 27.68 7.25
N TYR A 787 -8.84 28.82 6.58
CA TYR A 787 -9.93 29.60 5.99
C TYR A 787 -10.61 28.85 4.83
N ALA A 788 -9.85 28.24 3.92
CA ALA A 788 -10.40 27.45 2.82
C ALA A 788 -11.24 26.26 3.30
N ARG A 789 -10.77 25.52 4.32
CA ARG A 789 -11.49 24.39 4.94
C ARG A 789 -12.78 24.79 5.64
N THR A 790 -12.83 25.99 6.23
CA THR A 790 -14.00 26.44 6.98
C THR A 790 -15.02 27.14 6.10
N LYS A 791 -14.63 27.70 4.95
CA LYS A 791 -15.52 28.42 4.04
C LYS A 791 -16.72 27.59 3.55
N SER A 792 -16.56 26.29 3.33
CA SER A 792 -17.65 25.38 2.90
C SER A 792 -18.78 25.17 3.92
N PHE A 793 -18.61 25.64 5.16
CA PHE A 793 -19.61 25.53 6.23
C PHE A 793 -20.43 26.82 6.47
N TRP A 794 -20.07 27.94 5.82
CA TRP A 794 -20.68 29.27 6.06
C TRP A 794 -21.38 29.87 4.82
N ASP A 795 -21.27 29.24 3.65
CA ASP A 795 -21.96 29.61 2.41
C ASP A 795 -23.17 28.70 2.13
#